data_AF-A0A147KKI5-F1
#
_entry.id   AF-A0A147KKI5-F1
#
_cell.length_a   1.000
_cell.length_b   1.000
_cell.length_c   1.000
_cell.angle_alpha   90.00
_cell.angle_beta   90.00
_cell.angle_gamma   90.00
#
_symmetry.space_group_name_H-M   'P 1'
#
loop_
_entity.id
_entity.type
_entity.pdbx_description
1 polymer ?
#
loop_
_entity_poly.entity_id
_entity_poly.type
_entity_poly.pdbx_seq_one_letter_code
_entity_poly.pdbx_strand_id
1 'polypeptide(L)'
;MAARRIDWSPRHGPVSGSINTALGLGAFTAANDAFTWGISPWWAAGLAGVGAAASYVHARATNASRAVRAYRLFCWAGAGAWTTYALHDGVWDVNTLLLGGGAALAAGLLALAVALRQHHVREHARQATAEQQRWSEARQWTARLERVANIRGARVVAIEPWIHPDPDRPGRERQTGYTVDVELPLGGVSWENLAMFATRLAADLRLPHGCGLEVRPGVDLGRALVDVTTLNVLDGDIPLVEPETLPATIDAPLPVGLYSNGSLVSLPLRWTSAVLVGAKRQGKSNLLKTVARQALRCNDVLVMGIDPNGGAVFKPFLRPWLEGRTRRPAIDWVATTAEEAELMLTWLIGAVERRRAGYSDYMWQKGGDDKLAVSHDIPHILLLTDESKSLPRSVKTRLVELNDRCGAASISMLTSWLRAVAQGMEGLPTDLLAQSETRLSVRVNAQSELQRLFGQGTRVTAAPAPGWGHAVATAGQRPMLYKASRSQDADAYQDALTCDEWRPAMDEITLGEGEVRRVYEERWQRALAHGWLGVPSLPGTAAPSSPAARPATPPEPTRPRRSSEERRQAAIEVRNRLRRLSGRPLLDENGHEIDDVDQRFSEIVAGLAPEGTLPLLLTAALAVFDEEDTDQVHRQVLAERLTGGDKDRLTALFKAVGIAPLPTPFRMPGRGTGRGYSRQAVEAAAAEIREGHRGVPDEVADWSPPL
;
A
#
# COMPACT_ATOMS: atom_id res chain seq x y z
N MET A 1 16.41 -14.30 21.08
CA MET A 1 15.38 -15.34 21.33
C MET A 1 14.49 -14.88 22.48
N ALA A 2 13.29 -14.40 22.19
CA ALA A 2 12.33 -14.04 23.23
C ALA A 2 11.70 -15.34 23.77
N ALA A 3 11.86 -15.59 25.08
CA ALA A 3 11.19 -16.69 25.75
C ALA A 3 9.68 -16.56 25.54
N ARG A 4 9.07 -17.49 24.81
CA ARG A 4 7.62 -17.64 24.73
C ARG A 4 7.10 -17.78 26.16
N ARG A 5 6.49 -16.72 26.69
CA ARG A 5 5.69 -16.83 27.91
C ARG A 5 4.51 -17.73 27.57
N ILE A 6 4.55 -18.96 28.04
CA ILE A 6 3.43 -19.89 27.98
C ILE A 6 2.28 -19.24 28.74
N ASP A 7 1.20 -18.92 28.03
CA ASP A 7 -0.01 -18.37 28.62
C ASP A 7 -0.80 -19.51 29.26
N TRP A 8 -0.88 -19.49 30.59
CA TRP A 8 -1.68 -20.43 31.39
C TRP A 8 -3.10 -19.91 31.63
N SER A 9 -3.61 -19.02 30.77
CA SER A 9 -5.02 -18.61 30.81
C SER A 9 -5.93 -19.81 30.50
N PRO A 10 -7.16 -19.84 31.05
CA PRO A 10 -7.99 -21.05 31.15
C PRO A 10 -8.61 -21.39 29.79
N ARG A 11 -7.81 -21.97 28.89
CA ARG A 11 -8.31 -22.72 27.75
C ARG A 11 -8.00 -24.20 28.00
N HIS A 12 -8.88 -24.84 28.76
CA HIS A 12 -8.88 -26.30 28.89
C HIS A 12 -9.38 -26.92 27.58
N GLY A 13 -8.50 -26.98 26.58
CA GLY A 13 -8.77 -27.71 25.34
C GLY A 13 -8.71 -29.23 25.56
N PRO A 14 -9.09 -30.04 24.55
CA PRO A 14 -9.13 -31.49 24.67
C PRO A 14 -7.79 -32.08 25.16
N VAL A 15 -6.66 -31.55 24.69
CA VAL A 15 -5.31 -32.03 25.09
C VAL A 15 -4.98 -31.71 26.56
N SER A 16 -5.24 -30.49 27.04
CA SER A 16 -4.94 -30.13 28.43
C SER A 16 -5.93 -30.75 29.42
N GLY A 17 -7.16 -30.99 28.99
CA GLY A 17 -8.14 -31.82 29.70
C GLY A 17 -7.63 -33.25 29.87
N SER A 18 -7.20 -33.90 28.78
CA SER A 18 -6.66 -35.27 28.82
C SER A 18 -5.44 -35.40 29.74
N ILE A 19 -4.52 -34.43 29.71
CA ILE A 19 -3.33 -34.45 30.59
C ILE A 19 -3.74 -34.30 32.06
N ASN A 20 -4.65 -33.38 32.39
CA ASN A 20 -5.13 -33.21 33.76
C ASN A 20 -5.89 -34.44 34.26
N THR A 21 -6.69 -35.08 33.40
CA THR A 21 -7.37 -36.34 33.73
C THR A 21 -6.36 -37.47 33.96
N ALA A 22 -5.33 -37.58 33.12
CA ALA A 22 -4.28 -38.59 33.28
C ALA A 22 -3.47 -38.38 34.56
N LEU A 23 -3.14 -37.14 34.90
CA LEU A 23 -2.48 -36.79 36.17
C LEU A 23 -3.38 -37.06 37.38
N GLY A 24 -4.68 -36.78 37.27
CA GLY A 24 -5.67 -37.09 38.31
C GLY A 24 -5.81 -38.60 38.54
N LEU A 25 -5.88 -39.38 37.47
CA LEU A 25 -5.90 -40.85 37.54
C LEU A 25 -4.60 -41.41 38.11
N GLY A 26 -3.44 -40.86 37.71
CA GLY A 26 -2.14 -41.25 38.26
C GLY A 26 -1.98 -40.92 39.75
N ALA A 27 -2.54 -39.81 40.22
CA ALA A 27 -2.59 -39.48 41.65
C ALA A 27 -3.50 -40.44 42.42
N PHE A 28 -4.63 -40.84 41.81
CA PHE A 28 -5.55 -41.82 42.39
C PHE A 28 -4.90 -43.21 42.52
N THR A 29 -4.18 -43.68 41.50
CA THR A 29 -3.47 -44.97 41.56
C THR A 29 -2.33 -44.94 42.58
N ALA A 30 -1.55 -43.86 42.62
CA ALA A 30 -0.48 -43.70 43.61
C ALA A 30 -1.00 -43.68 45.06
N ALA A 31 -2.15 -43.04 45.31
CA ALA A 31 -2.79 -43.05 46.62
C ALA A 31 -3.29 -44.46 47.01
N ASN A 32 -3.82 -45.22 46.05
CA ASN A 32 -4.22 -46.61 46.25
C ASN A 32 -3.02 -47.49 46.61
N ASP A 33 -1.93 -47.40 45.84
CA ASP A 33 -0.72 -48.19 46.09
C ASP A 33 -0.11 -47.86 47.46
N ALA A 34 -0.04 -46.57 47.80
CA ALA A 34 0.43 -46.11 49.11
C ALA A 34 -0.43 -46.61 50.28
N PHE A 35 -1.75 -46.70 50.11
CA PHE A 35 -2.65 -47.32 51.09
C PHE A 35 -2.36 -48.83 51.23
N THR A 36 -2.20 -49.55 50.11
CA THR A 36 -1.89 -50.99 50.14
C THR A 36 -0.53 -51.31 50.77
N TRP A 37 0.43 -50.38 50.69
CA TRP A 37 1.74 -50.48 51.33
C TRP A 37 1.75 -50.00 52.79
N GLY A 38 0.61 -49.56 53.33
CA GLY A 38 0.49 -49.12 54.72
C GLY A 38 1.24 -47.83 55.04
N ILE A 39 1.42 -46.94 54.04
CA ILE A 39 2.09 -45.66 54.25
C ILE A 39 1.25 -44.80 55.20
N SER A 40 1.90 -44.26 56.25
CA SER A 40 1.22 -43.43 57.25
C SER A 40 0.53 -42.20 56.61
N PRO A 41 -0.76 -41.93 56.92
CA PRO A 41 -1.50 -40.77 56.41
C PRO A 41 -0.83 -39.42 56.69
N TRP A 42 -0.04 -39.32 57.76
CA TRP A 42 0.65 -38.09 58.15
C TRP A 42 1.68 -37.60 57.13
N TRP A 43 2.21 -38.49 56.28
CA TRP A 43 3.08 -38.09 55.17
C TRP A 43 2.35 -37.25 54.11
N ALA A 44 1.08 -37.59 53.80
CA ALA A 44 0.27 -36.81 52.87
C ALA A 44 -0.06 -35.41 53.41
N ALA A 45 -0.40 -35.32 54.70
CA ALA A 45 -0.62 -34.04 55.37
C ALA A 45 0.66 -33.16 55.36
N GLY A 46 1.82 -33.77 55.63
CA GLY A 46 3.12 -33.08 55.58
C GLY A 46 3.48 -32.56 54.18
N LEU A 47 3.33 -33.40 53.14
CA LEU A 47 3.61 -33.01 51.75
C LEU A 47 2.65 -31.92 51.26
N ALA A 48 1.37 -31.98 51.63
CA ALA A 48 0.41 -30.94 51.31
C ALA A 48 0.76 -29.60 51.97
N GLY A 49 1.25 -29.62 53.21
CA GLY A 49 1.75 -28.42 53.91
C GLY A 49 2.95 -27.78 53.19
N VAL A 50 3.93 -28.59 52.78
CA VAL A 50 5.09 -28.12 52.01
C VAL A 50 4.66 -27.56 50.65
N GLY A 51 3.78 -28.25 49.94
CA GLY A 51 3.23 -27.80 48.66
C GLY A 51 2.44 -26.50 48.76
N ALA A 52 1.64 -26.33 49.82
CA ALA A 52 0.90 -25.10 50.11
C ALA A 52 1.84 -23.92 50.36
N ALA A 53 2.87 -24.12 51.19
CA ALA A 53 3.87 -23.10 51.49
C ALA A 53 4.65 -22.68 50.24
N ALA A 54 5.15 -23.66 49.47
CA ALA A 54 5.86 -23.40 48.21
C ALA A 54 4.97 -22.66 47.20
N SER A 55 3.70 -23.07 47.07
CA SER A 55 2.74 -22.45 46.16
C SER A 55 2.36 -21.03 46.57
N TYR A 56 2.28 -20.76 47.87
CA TYR A 56 2.05 -19.42 48.40
C TYR A 56 3.24 -18.50 48.18
N VAL A 57 4.47 -18.96 48.47
CA VAL A 57 5.71 -18.23 48.22
C VAL A 57 5.87 -17.92 46.74
N HIS A 58 5.64 -18.91 45.88
CA HIS A 58 5.67 -18.73 44.43
C HIS A 58 4.60 -17.73 43.94
N ALA A 59 3.37 -17.82 44.45
CA ALA A 59 2.30 -16.88 44.12
C ALA A 59 2.61 -15.45 44.62
N ARG A 60 3.33 -15.30 45.74
CA ARG A 60 3.81 -14.01 46.22
C ARG A 60 4.94 -13.46 45.33
N ALA A 61 5.92 -14.27 44.97
CA ALA A 61 7.04 -13.88 44.10
C ALA A 61 6.59 -13.43 42.71
N THR A 62 5.47 -13.98 42.22
CA THR A 62 4.86 -13.66 40.92
C THR A 62 3.79 -12.56 40.99
N ASN A 63 3.66 -11.86 42.13
CA ASN A 63 2.65 -10.82 42.36
C ASN A 63 1.20 -11.26 42.08
N ALA A 64 0.88 -12.53 42.34
CA ALA A 64 -0.48 -13.03 42.17
C ALA A 64 -1.46 -12.36 43.15
N SER A 65 -2.72 -12.14 42.73
CA SER A 65 -3.73 -11.48 43.55
C SER A 65 -4.04 -12.28 44.83
N ARG A 66 -4.57 -11.60 45.86
CA ARG A 66 -4.96 -12.25 47.14
C ARG A 66 -5.91 -13.44 46.94
N ALA A 67 -6.83 -13.34 45.97
CA ALA A 67 -7.76 -14.41 45.63
C ALA A 67 -7.06 -15.66 45.07
N VAL A 68 -6.04 -15.50 44.23
CA VAL A 68 -5.25 -16.63 43.69
C VAL A 68 -4.44 -17.30 44.78
N ARG A 69 -3.86 -16.50 45.69
CA ARG A 69 -3.10 -17.03 46.83
C ARG A 69 -3.99 -17.87 47.73
N ALA A 70 -5.19 -17.39 48.05
CA ALA A 70 -6.18 -18.13 48.83
C ALA A 70 -6.64 -19.41 48.10
N TYR A 71 -6.99 -19.30 46.81
CA TYR A 71 -7.40 -20.44 45.98
C TYR A 71 -6.36 -21.58 46.00
N ARG A 72 -5.07 -21.27 45.77
CA ARG A 72 -4.01 -22.27 45.79
C ARG A 72 -3.86 -22.94 47.15
N LEU A 73 -3.97 -22.19 48.25
CA LEU A 73 -3.95 -22.76 49.59
C LEU A 73 -5.13 -23.71 49.82
N PHE A 74 -6.33 -23.34 49.40
CA PHE A 74 -7.51 -24.21 49.48
C PHE A 74 -7.38 -25.48 48.63
N CYS A 75 -6.80 -25.39 47.43
CA CYS A 75 -6.53 -26.58 46.60
C CYS A 75 -5.55 -27.55 47.25
N TRP A 76 -4.45 -27.05 47.84
CA TRP A 76 -3.49 -27.89 48.55
C TRP A 76 -4.08 -28.49 49.83
N ALA A 77 -4.87 -27.71 50.58
CA ALA A 77 -5.56 -28.20 51.76
C ALA A 77 -6.59 -29.29 51.39
N GLY A 78 -7.39 -29.08 50.34
CA GLY A 78 -8.37 -30.05 49.86
C GLY A 78 -7.74 -31.33 49.33
N ALA A 79 -6.71 -31.22 48.49
CA ALA A 79 -5.97 -32.38 47.97
C ALA A 79 -5.24 -33.15 49.09
N GLY A 80 -4.64 -32.44 50.04
CA GLY A 80 -3.98 -33.04 51.20
C GLY A 80 -4.96 -33.75 52.14
N ALA A 81 -6.10 -33.13 52.43
CA ALA A 81 -7.15 -33.73 53.24
C ALA A 81 -7.72 -35.00 52.59
N TRP A 82 -8.01 -34.95 51.28
CA TRP A 82 -8.48 -36.11 50.53
C TRP A 82 -7.46 -37.25 50.53
N THR A 83 -6.19 -36.95 50.24
CA THR A 83 -5.13 -37.97 50.19
C THR A 83 -4.87 -38.59 51.57
N THR A 84 -4.93 -37.78 52.64
CA THR A 84 -4.79 -38.26 54.02
C THR A 84 -5.94 -39.18 54.40
N TYR A 85 -7.18 -38.83 54.03
CA TYR A 85 -8.37 -39.65 54.28
C TYR A 85 -8.32 -40.96 53.47
N ALA A 86 -7.91 -40.88 52.20
CA ALA A 86 -7.75 -42.03 51.32
C ALA A 86 -6.67 -43.03 51.80
N LEU A 87 -5.61 -42.54 52.45
CA LEU A 87 -4.58 -43.38 53.09
C LEU A 87 -5.04 -44.01 54.41
N HIS A 88 -6.14 -43.55 55.01
CA HIS A 88 -6.69 -44.10 56.25
C HIS A 88 -7.78 -45.14 55.97
N ASP A 89 -8.78 -44.80 55.16
CA ASP A 89 -9.98 -45.62 54.92
C ASP A 89 -9.98 -46.34 53.56
N GLY A 90 -9.03 -46.00 52.68
CA GLY A 90 -8.91 -46.53 51.33
C GLY A 90 -9.57 -45.65 50.26
N VAL A 91 -9.04 -45.71 49.05
CA VAL A 91 -9.50 -44.89 47.90
C VAL A 91 -10.88 -45.30 47.36
N TRP A 92 -11.32 -46.53 47.63
CA TRP A 92 -12.60 -47.08 47.15
C TRP A 92 -13.74 -46.92 48.15
N ASP A 93 -13.48 -46.35 49.33
CA ASP A 93 -14.52 -46.01 50.29
C ASP A 93 -15.45 -44.91 49.73
N VAL A 94 -16.74 -45.06 49.96
CA VAL A 94 -17.77 -44.16 49.42
C VAL A 94 -17.59 -42.72 49.94
N ASN A 95 -17.18 -42.55 51.20
CA ASN A 95 -16.95 -41.23 51.77
C ASN A 95 -15.68 -40.59 51.17
N THR A 96 -14.63 -41.39 50.93
CA THR A 96 -13.41 -40.93 50.24
C THR A 96 -13.71 -40.44 48.82
N LEU A 97 -14.54 -41.16 48.07
CA LEU A 97 -14.95 -40.77 46.72
C LEU A 97 -15.83 -39.51 46.71
N LEU A 98 -16.78 -39.40 47.64
CA LEU A 98 -17.64 -38.21 47.79
C LEU A 98 -16.86 -36.97 48.19
N LEU A 99 -15.91 -37.09 49.13
CA LEU A 99 -15.01 -36.00 49.52
C LEU A 99 -14.13 -35.55 48.35
N GLY A 100 -13.60 -36.50 47.58
CA GLY A 100 -12.79 -36.21 46.39
C GLY A 100 -13.58 -35.52 45.29
N GLY A 101 -14.75 -36.06 44.93
CA GLY A 101 -15.64 -35.48 43.93
C GLY A 101 -16.15 -34.09 44.33
N GLY A 102 -16.55 -33.91 45.59
CA GLY A 102 -16.99 -32.62 46.13
C GLY A 102 -15.89 -31.56 46.16
N ALA A 103 -14.69 -31.92 46.62
CA ALA A 103 -13.54 -31.02 46.62
C ALA A 103 -13.11 -30.62 45.20
N ALA A 104 -13.11 -31.56 44.25
CA ALA A 104 -12.80 -31.30 42.84
C ALA A 104 -13.83 -30.36 42.18
N LEU A 105 -15.13 -30.57 42.44
CA LEU A 105 -16.20 -29.70 41.96
C LEU A 105 -16.06 -28.28 42.54
N ALA A 106 -15.88 -28.16 43.85
CA ALA A 106 -15.71 -26.86 44.51
C ALA A 106 -14.45 -26.13 44.02
N ALA A 107 -13.33 -26.83 43.84
CA ALA A 107 -12.12 -26.27 43.27
C ALA A 107 -12.30 -25.84 41.81
N GLY A 108 -13.06 -26.59 41.02
CA GLY A 108 -13.41 -26.22 39.64
C GLY A 108 -14.27 -24.97 39.54
N LEU A 109 -15.32 -24.87 40.36
CA LEU A 109 -16.19 -23.68 40.42
C LEU A 109 -15.43 -22.44 40.92
N LEU A 110 -14.59 -22.60 41.94
CA LEU A 110 -13.78 -21.51 42.47
C LEU A 110 -12.69 -21.07 41.48
N ALA A 111 -12.12 -22.00 40.69
CA ALA A 111 -11.19 -21.68 39.61
C ALA A 111 -11.83 -20.75 38.57
N LEU A 112 -13.06 -21.08 38.15
CA LEU A 112 -13.83 -20.27 37.21
C LEU A 112 -14.10 -18.87 37.77
N ALA A 113 -14.53 -18.77 39.02
CA ALA A 113 -14.78 -17.49 39.69
C ALA A 113 -13.51 -16.62 39.81
N VAL A 114 -12.36 -17.22 40.14
CA VAL A 114 -11.07 -16.52 40.20
C VAL A 114 -10.63 -16.07 38.81
N ALA A 115 -10.81 -16.89 37.78
CA ALA A 115 -10.49 -16.56 36.39
C ALA A 115 -11.31 -15.37 35.86
N LEU A 116 -12.63 -15.40 36.07
CA LEU A 116 -13.53 -14.29 35.68
C LEU A 116 -13.16 -13.00 36.40
N ARG A 117 -12.89 -13.06 37.71
CA ARG A 117 -12.45 -11.88 38.48
C ARG A 117 -11.11 -11.33 37.99
N GLN A 118 -10.16 -12.19 37.64
CA GLN A 118 -8.89 -11.75 37.07
C GLN A 118 -9.06 -11.10 35.71
N HIS A 119 -9.97 -11.61 34.88
CA HIS A 119 -10.30 -11.00 33.59
C HIS A 119 -10.81 -9.57 33.79
N HIS A 120 -11.84 -9.39 34.62
CA HIS A 120 -12.41 -8.06 34.90
C HIS A 120 -11.38 -7.10 35.49
N VAL A 121 -10.54 -7.53 36.45
CA VAL A 121 -9.50 -6.68 37.03
C VAL A 121 -8.45 -6.27 35.98
N ARG A 122 -8.08 -7.16 35.07
CA ARG A 122 -7.15 -6.85 33.97
C ARG A 122 -7.76 -5.88 32.98
N GLU A 123 -9.04 -6.04 32.65
CA GLU A 123 -9.77 -5.12 31.77
C GLU A 123 -9.89 -3.72 32.38
N HIS A 124 -10.31 -3.63 33.64
CA HIS A 124 -10.36 -2.34 34.35
C HIS A 124 -8.98 -1.69 34.48
N ALA A 125 -7.94 -2.47 34.77
CA ALA A 125 -6.57 -1.93 34.82
C ALA A 125 -6.14 -1.40 33.45
N ARG A 126 -6.44 -2.12 32.36
CA ARG A 126 -6.16 -1.66 30.98
C ARG A 126 -6.91 -0.37 30.65
N GLN A 127 -8.20 -0.31 30.98
CA GLN A 127 -9.04 0.87 30.78
C GLN A 127 -8.50 2.07 31.57
N ALA A 128 -8.20 1.90 32.86
CA ALA A 128 -7.64 2.95 33.70
C ALA A 128 -6.28 3.46 33.18
N THR A 129 -5.39 2.56 32.72
CA THR A 129 -4.12 2.98 32.12
C THR A 129 -4.31 3.75 30.81
N ALA A 130 -5.25 3.33 29.97
CA ALA A 130 -5.56 4.03 28.72
C ALA A 130 -6.16 5.42 28.98
N GLU A 131 -7.06 5.54 29.96
CA GLU A 131 -7.60 6.82 30.40
C GLU A 131 -6.50 7.73 30.95
N GLN A 132 -5.61 7.21 31.81
CA GLN A 132 -4.51 7.99 32.36
C GLN A 132 -3.55 8.51 31.28
N GLN A 133 -3.26 7.69 30.27
CA GLN A 133 -2.47 8.09 29.09
C GLN A 133 -3.16 9.22 28.32
N ARG A 134 -4.46 9.07 28.00
CA ARG A 134 -5.25 10.12 27.32
C ARG A 134 -5.24 11.44 28.09
N TRP A 135 -5.44 11.42 29.40
CA TRP A 135 -5.40 12.63 30.23
C TRP A 135 -3.99 13.25 30.35
N SER A 136 -2.93 12.44 30.20
CA SER A 136 -1.57 12.95 30.16
C SER A 136 -1.27 13.66 28.83
N GLU A 137 -1.71 13.09 27.70
CA GLU A 137 -1.57 13.68 26.37
C GLU A 137 -2.39 14.96 26.23
N ALA A 138 -3.64 14.96 26.72
CA ALA A 138 -4.49 16.14 26.75
C ALA A 138 -3.84 17.31 27.53
N ARG A 139 -3.23 17.01 28.69
CA ARG A 139 -2.49 18.02 29.47
C ARG A 139 -1.27 18.56 28.75
N GLN A 140 -0.50 17.70 28.08
CA GLN A 140 0.63 18.13 27.26
C GLN A 140 0.19 19.04 26.12
N TRP A 141 -0.94 18.73 25.49
CA TRP A 141 -1.55 19.57 24.46
C TRP A 141 -2.01 20.92 24.98
N THR A 142 -2.72 20.98 26.11
CA THR A 142 -3.09 22.25 26.74
C THR A 142 -1.86 23.10 27.06
N ALA A 143 -0.81 22.52 27.64
CA ALA A 143 0.43 23.23 27.92
C ALA A 143 1.13 23.72 26.63
N ARG A 144 1.06 22.95 25.54
CA ARG A 144 1.60 23.33 24.23
C ARG A 144 0.83 24.49 23.60
N LEU A 145 -0.50 24.48 23.66
CA LEU A 145 -1.35 25.56 23.14
C LEU A 145 -1.06 26.87 23.87
N GLU A 146 -0.88 26.81 25.19
CA GLU A 146 -0.49 27.99 25.98
C GLU A 146 0.93 28.46 25.65
N ARG A 147 1.91 27.55 25.58
CA ARG A 147 3.32 27.91 25.36
C ARG A 147 3.62 28.41 23.95
N VAL A 148 3.04 27.79 22.92
CA VAL A 148 3.41 28.01 21.51
C VAL A 148 2.44 28.96 20.82
N ALA A 149 1.14 28.78 21.02
CA ALA A 149 0.10 29.61 20.40
C ALA A 149 -0.34 30.77 21.29
N ASN A 150 0.12 30.83 22.55
CA ASN A 150 -0.29 31.84 23.54
C ASN A 150 -1.81 31.88 23.77
N ILE A 151 -2.48 30.73 23.63
CA ILE A 151 -3.93 30.59 23.87
C ILE A 151 -4.13 30.02 25.27
N ARG A 152 -4.37 30.92 26.23
CA ARG A 152 -4.64 30.53 27.63
C ARG A 152 -6.09 30.10 27.80
N GLY A 153 -6.31 29.03 28.56
CA GLY A 153 -7.65 28.50 28.84
C GLY A 153 -8.23 27.61 27.74
N ALA A 154 -7.43 27.19 26.75
CA ALA A 154 -7.85 26.17 25.79
C ALA A 154 -7.97 24.79 26.47
N ARG A 155 -9.07 24.09 26.20
CA ARG A 155 -9.34 22.76 26.76
C ARG A 155 -9.32 21.70 25.67
N VAL A 156 -8.54 20.64 25.88
CA VAL A 156 -8.58 19.46 25.00
C VAL A 156 -9.73 18.57 25.44
N VAL A 157 -10.66 18.30 24.54
CA VAL A 157 -11.85 17.51 24.83
C VAL A 157 -11.66 16.05 24.43
N ALA A 158 -11.03 15.80 23.29
CA ALA A 158 -10.75 14.46 22.80
C ALA A 158 -9.44 14.41 21.99
N ILE A 159 -8.82 13.23 21.98
CA ILE A 159 -7.73 12.88 21.08
C ILE A 159 -8.13 11.56 20.42
N GLU A 160 -8.32 11.60 19.10
CA GLU A 160 -8.78 10.47 18.31
C GLU A 160 -7.65 9.96 17.40
N PRO A 161 -7.12 8.75 17.63
CA PRO A 161 -6.08 8.19 16.77
C PRO A 161 -6.64 7.80 15.41
N TRP A 162 -5.88 8.07 14.35
CA TRP A 162 -6.21 7.62 13.00
C TRP A 162 -5.69 6.22 12.78
N ILE A 163 -6.61 5.26 12.67
CA ILE A 163 -6.29 3.86 12.42
C ILE A 163 -6.80 3.52 11.02
N HIS A 164 -5.87 3.12 10.14
CA HIS A 164 -6.16 2.81 8.75
C HIS A 164 -5.59 1.45 8.35
N PRO A 165 -6.18 0.77 7.34
CA PRO A 165 -5.57 -0.41 6.74
C PRO A 165 -4.17 -0.11 6.20
N ASP A 166 -3.26 -1.07 6.31
CA ASP A 166 -1.90 -0.98 5.80
C ASP A 166 -1.85 -1.50 4.35
N PRO A 167 -1.66 -0.65 3.32
CA PRO A 167 -1.60 -1.08 1.92
C PRO A 167 -0.46 -2.04 1.62
N ASP A 168 0.64 -1.95 2.38
CA ASP A 168 1.79 -2.85 2.23
C ASP A 168 1.53 -4.23 2.86
N ARG A 169 0.55 -4.32 3.77
CA ARG A 169 0.24 -5.53 4.55
C ARG A 169 -1.27 -5.69 4.69
N PRO A 170 -1.94 -6.29 3.68
CA PRO A 170 -3.37 -6.56 3.74
C PRO A 170 -3.78 -7.25 5.05
N GLY A 171 -4.87 -6.77 5.67
CA GLY A 171 -5.39 -7.29 6.94
C GLY A 171 -4.68 -6.78 8.20
N ARG A 172 -3.73 -5.85 8.09
CA ARG A 172 -3.17 -5.12 9.24
C ARG A 172 -3.64 -3.68 9.26
N GLU A 173 -3.71 -3.14 10.46
CA GLU A 173 -3.97 -1.73 10.70
C GLU A 173 -2.68 -1.02 11.12
N ARG A 174 -2.59 0.27 10.79
CA ARG A 174 -1.50 1.16 11.21
C ARG A 174 -2.07 2.47 11.72
N GLN A 175 -1.39 3.04 12.71
CA GLN A 175 -1.69 4.38 13.19
C GLN A 175 -0.81 5.40 12.45
N THR A 176 -1.44 6.34 11.75
CA THR A 176 -0.76 7.32 10.88
C THR A 176 -0.71 8.72 11.48
N GLY A 177 -1.54 8.96 12.49
CA GLY A 177 -1.70 10.26 13.13
C GLY A 177 -2.82 10.25 14.17
N TYR A 178 -3.31 11.44 14.51
CA TYR A 178 -4.46 11.64 15.39
C TYR A 178 -5.05 13.04 15.22
N THR A 179 -6.33 13.20 15.54
CA THR A 179 -7.01 14.50 15.63
C THR A 179 -7.18 14.89 17.10
N VAL A 180 -6.89 16.14 17.43
CA VAL A 180 -7.14 16.74 18.75
C VAL A 180 -8.33 17.68 18.64
N ASP A 181 -9.39 17.42 19.40
CA ASP A 181 -10.52 18.34 19.54
C ASP A 181 -10.20 19.35 20.66
N VAL A 182 -10.10 20.61 20.26
CA VAL A 182 -9.73 21.74 21.12
C VAL A 182 -10.91 22.70 21.23
N GLU A 183 -11.35 22.91 22.45
CA GLU A 183 -12.26 23.98 22.81
C GLU A 183 -11.45 25.25 23.11
N LEU A 184 -11.71 26.29 22.33
CA LEU A 184 -11.06 27.58 22.43
C LEU A 184 -11.70 28.43 23.54
N PRO A 185 -10.93 29.29 24.21
CA PRO A 185 -11.46 30.15 25.26
C PRO A 185 -12.44 31.19 24.71
N LEU A 186 -13.40 31.59 25.55
CA LEU A 186 -14.27 32.73 25.27
C LEU A 186 -13.42 34.01 25.15
N GLY A 187 -13.67 34.84 24.14
CA GLY A 187 -12.91 36.08 23.92
C GLY A 187 -12.44 36.35 22.49
N GLY A 188 -12.96 35.63 21.48
CA GLY A 188 -12.72 35.93 20.06
C GLY A 188 -11.53 35.21 19.42
N VAL A 189 -10.90 34.26 20.12
CA VAL A 189 -9.90 33.35 19.51
C VAL A 189 -10.62 32.34 18.64
N SER A 190 -10.34 32.34 17.34
CA SER A 190 -10.93 31.42 16.36
C SER A 190 -9.96 30.31 15.98
N TRP A 191 -10.47 29.28 15.28
CA TRP A 191 -9.64 28.23 14.69
C TRP A 191 -8.60 28.79 13.70
N GLU A 192 -8.89 29.90 13.01
CA GLU A 192 -7.96 30.54 12.10
C GLU A 192 -6.74 31.12 12.84
N ASN A 193 -6.96 31.69 14.04
CA ASN A 193 -5.87 32.14 14.89
C ASN A 193 -4.95 30.98 15.28
N LEU A 194 -5.52 29.82 15.63
CA LEU A 194 -4.75 28.62 15.94
C LEU A 194 -4.01 28.08 14.70
N ALA A 195 -4.63 28.12 13.52
CA ALA A 195 -4.03 27.68 12.25
C ALA A 195 -2.74 28.45 11.91
N MET A 196 -2.63 29.72 12.30
CA MET A 196 -1.39 30.52 12.09
C MET A 196 -0.17 29.95 12.84
N PHE A 197 -0.38 29.16 13.90
CA PHE A 197 0.69 28.56 14.69
C PHE A 197 1.02 27.12 14.29
N ALA A 198 0.36 26.57 13.26
CA ALA A 198 0.46 25.17 12.87
C ALA A 198 1.93 24.70 12.69
N THR A 199 2.75 25.46 11.96
CA THR A 199 4.16 25.13 11.74
C THR A 199 4.99 25.14 13.03
N ARG A 200 4.72 26.08 13.95
CA ARG A 200 5.42 26.15 15.25
C ARG A 200 5.01 24.99 16.16
N LEU A 201 3.74 24.63 16.15
CA LEU A 201 3.22 23.48 16.89
C LEU A 201 3.80 22.17 16.37
N ALA A 202 3.91 22.01 15.04
CA ALA A 202 4.58 20.87 14.41
C ALA A 202 6.07 20.77 14.82
N ALA A 203 6.77 21.90 14.87
CA ALA A 203 8.16 21.95 15.33
C ALA A 203 8.32 21.61 16.82
N ASP A 204 7.41 22.08 17.68
CA ASP A 204 7.39 21.74 19.12
C ASP A 204 7.12 20.24 19.35
N LEU A 205 6.27 19.64 18.53
CA LEU A 205 6.02 18.19 18.49
C LEU A 205 7.20 17.39 17.93
N ARG A 206 8.19 18.05 17.32
CA ARG A 206 9.32 17.41 16.61
C ARG A 206 8.84 16.40 15.57
N LEU A 207 7.81 16.76 14.81
CA LEU A 207 7.28 15.88 13.77
C LEU A 207 8.37 15.57 12.72
N PRO A 208 8.45 14.32 12.22
CA PRO A 208 9.38 13.96 11.15
C PRO A 208 9.17 14.79 9.88
N HIS A 209 10.17 14.81 9.00
CA HIS A 209 10.04 15.44 7.69
C HIS A 209 8.94 14.75 6.86
N GLY A 210 8.10 15.53 6.19
CA GLY A 210 6.94 15.06 5.44
C GLY A 210 5.68 14.85 6.30
N CYS A 211 5.80 14.90 7.62
CA CYS A 211 4.67 15.01 8.54
C CYS A 211 4.29 16.47 8.78
N GLY A 212 3.05 16.70 9.21
CA GLY A 212 2.54 18.04 9.40
C GLY A 212 1.38 18.11 10.37
N LEU A 213 0.95 19.34 10.62
CA LEU A 213 -0.19 19.67 11.44
C LEU A 213 -1.10 20.61 10.65
N GLU A 214 -2.37 20.26 10.56
CA GLU A 214 -3.41 21.08 9.97
C GLU A 214 -4.46 21.44 11.03
N VAL A 215 -5.01 22.65 10.96
CA VAL A 215 -6.07 23.09 11.85
C VAL A 215 -7.32 23.36 11.03
N ARG A 216 -8.43 22.74 11.44
CA ARG A 216 -9.74 22.85 10.78
C ARG A 216 -10.79 23.34 11.78
N PRO A 217 -11.89 23.95 11.30
CA PRO A 217 -13.01 24.28 12.16
C PRO A 217 -13.62 23.00 12.76
N GLY A 218 -14.04 23.08 14.02
CA GLY A 218 -14.82 22.04 14.68
C GLY A 218 -16.32 22.19 14.41
N VAL A 219 -17.12 21.56 15.28
CA VAL A 219 -18.60 21.55 15.19
C VAL A 219 -19.18 22.97 15.31
N ASP A 220 -18.53 23.84 16.07
CA ASP A 220 -18.88 25.24 16.24
C ASP A 220 -17.64 26.15 16.11
N LEU A 221 -17.85 27.47 16.06
CA LEU A 221 -16.77 28.45 15.91
C LEU A 221 -15.83 28.53 17.13
N GLY A 222 -16.24 28.01 18.29
CA GLY A 222 -15.43 27.89 19.50
C GLY A 222 -14.64 26.59 19.56
N ARG A 223 -14.78 25.70 18.57
CA ARG A 223 -14.01 24.46 18.48
C ARG A 223 -13.07 24.45 17.28
N ALA A 224 -11.91 23.85 17.50
CA ALA A 224 -10.91 23.61 16.47
C ALA A 224 -10.47 22.15 16.51
N LEU A 225 -10.34 21.55 15.33
CA LEU A 225 -9.77 20.22 15.14
C LEU A 225 -8.33 20.39 14.69
N VAL A 226 -7.39 19.81 15.43
CA VAL A 226 -5.98 19.80 15.10
C VAL A 226 -5.59 18.41 14.63
N ASP A 227 -5.39 18.29 13.33
CA ASP A 227 -5.01 17.07 12.65
C ASP A 227 -3.49 16.93 12.63
N VAL A 228 -2.97 15.88 13.25
CA VAL A 228 -1.53 15.65 13.41
C VAL A 228 -1.13 14.38 12.71
N THR A 229 -0.30 14.54 11.68
CA THR A 229 0.31 13.40 10.98
C THR A 229 1.60 13.03 11.70
N THR A 230 1.77 11.78 12.13
CA THR A 230 2.97 11.31 12.85
C THR A 230 3.84 10.38 12.01
N LEU A 231 3.28 9.84 10.92
CA LEU A 231 3.96 8.98 9.97
C LEU A 231 3.87 9.56 8.56
N ASN A 232 4.99 9.70 7.86
CA ASN A 232 4.97 10.11 6.45
C ASN A 232 4.57 8.92 5.57
N VAL A 233 3.26 8.71 5.45
CA VAL A 233 2.64 7.65 4.64
C VAL A 233 2.77 7.85 3.14
N LEU A 234 3.18 9.05 2.71
CA LEU A 234 3.35 9.40 1.29
C LEU A 234 4.80 9.22 0.82
N ASP A 235 5.68 8.74 1.70
CA ASP A 235 7.06 8.41 1.35
C ASP A 235 7.12 7.14 0.49
N GLY A 236 8.08 7.07 -0.45
CA GLY A 236 8.25 5.91 -1.34
C GLY A 236 7.09 5.66 -2.31
N ASP A 237 7.13 4.57 -3.07
CA ASP A 237 6.05 4.23 -4.00
C ASP A 237 4.85 3.63 -3.25
N ILE A 238 3.64 4.14 -3.53
CA ILE A 238 2.41 3.58 -2.95
C ILE A 238 1.96 2.40 -3.82
N PRO A 239 1.83 1.18 -3.27
CA PRO A 239 1.32 0.05 -4.04
C PRO A 239 -0.15 0.26 -4.44
N LEU A 240 -0.62 -0.53 -5.42
CA LEU A 240 -2.04 -0.57 -5.71
C LEU A 240 -2.78 -1.20 -4.51
N VAL A 241 -3.78 -0.50 -4.00
CA VAL A 241 -4.58 -0.98 -2.88
C VAL A 241 -5.52 -2.07 -3.38
N GLU A 242 -5.44 -3.27 -2.82
CA GLU A 242 -6.31 -4.37 -3.23
C GLU A 242 -7.67 -4.31 -2.51
N PRO A 243 -8.79 -4.53 -3.22
CA PRO A 243 -10.08 -4.74 -2.58
C PRO A 243 -10.04 -5.95 -1.64
N GLU A 244 -10.82 -5.91 -0.55
CA GLU A 244 -10.92 -7.04 0.38
C GLU A 244 -11.51 -8.30 -0.27
N THR A 245 -12.40 -8.10 -1.25
CA THR A 245 -13.07 -9.17 -1.98
C THR A 245 -12.88 -8.99 -3.49
N LEU A 246 -12.59 -10.09 -4.17
CA LEU A 246 -12.52 -10.17 -5.62
C LEU A 246 -13.45 -11.28 -6.14
N PRO A 247 -14.18 -11.07 -7.25
CA PRO A 247 -14.28 -9.79 -7.97
C PRO A 247 -14.99 -8.71 -7.14
N ALA A 248 -14.58 -7.46 -7.32
CA ALA A 248 -15.21 -6.31 -6.70
C ALA A 248 -16.45 -5.85 -7.51
N THR A 249 -17.13 -4.81 -7.03
CA THR A 249 -18.21 -4.10 -7.74
C THR A 249 -17.89 -2.61 -7.80
N ILE A 250 -18.31 -1.94 -8.88
CA ILE A 250 -18.14 -0.49 -9.04
C ILE A 250 -18.97 0.32 -8.04
N ASP A 251 -20.01 -0.28 -7.43
CA ASP A 251 -20.78 0.37 -6.37
C ASP A 251 -19.90 0.74 -5.16
N ALA A 252 -18.80 0.02 -4.97
CA ALA A 252 -17.73 0.39 -4.04
C ALA A 252 -16.77 1.41 -4.68
N PRO A 253 -16.41 2.51 -4.00
CA PRO A 253 -15.44 3.49 -4.50
C PRO A 253 -14.06 2.86 -4.82
N LEU A 254 -13.47 3.24 -5.95
CA LEU A 254 -12.21 2.68 -6.44
C LEU A 254 -11.01 3.33 -5.73
N PRO A 255 -10.18 2.59 -4.94
CA PRO A 255 -9.04 3.18 -4.24
C PRO A 255 -7.88 3.43 -5.20
N VAL A 256 -7.39 4.67 -5.27
CA VAL A 256 -6.36 5.11 -6.24
C VAL A 256 -5.08 5.63 -5.60
N GLY A 257 -5.01 5.69 -4.27
CA GLY A 257 -3.85 6.19 -3.54
C GLY A 257 -4.14 6.47 -2.07
N LEU A 258 -3.27 7.27 -1.45
CA LEU A 258 -3.35 7.64 -0.04
C LEU A 258 -3.35 9.15 0.14
N TYR A 259 -4.21 9.65 1.02
CA TYR A 259 -4.14 11.01 1.54
C TYR A 259 -2.97 11.16 2.53
N SER A 260 -2.57 12.40 2.81
CA SER A 260 -1.50 12.72 3.76
C SER A 260 -1.76 12.22 5.18
N ASN A 261 -3.03 12.07 5.57
CA ASN A 261 -3.44 11.47 6.85
C ASN A 261 -3.39 9.92 6.83
N GLY A 262 -3.14 9.31 5.67
CA GLY A 262 -3.06 7.86 5.48
C GLY A 262 -4.38 7.16 5.15
N SER A 263 -5.49 7.90 5.04
CA SER A 263 -6.74 7.33 4.54
C SER A 263 -6.68 7.11 3.03
N LEU A 264 -7.53 6.22 2.53
CA LEU A 264 -7.58 5.90 1.10
C LEU A 264 -8.22 7.04 0.30
N VAL A 265 -7.62 7.37 -0.84
CA VAL A 265 -8.29 8.15 -1.88
C VAL A 265 -9.14 7.20 -2.69
N SER A 266 -10.45 7.17 -2.46
CA SER A 266 -11.35 6.27 -3.17
C SER A 266 -12.35 7.04 -4.01
N LEU A 267 -12.39 6.76 -5.31
CA LEU A 267 -13.19 7.50 -6.29
C LEU A 267 -14.57 6.83 -6.46
N PRO A 268 -15.68 7.52 -6.14
CA PRO A 268 -17.04 6.98 -6.31
C PRO A 268 -17.51 7.12 -7.77
N LEU A 269 -16.77 6.49 -8.70
CA LEU A 269 -17.02 6.63 -10.15
C LEU A 269 -18.32 5.97 -10.62
N ARG A 270 -18.97 5.15 -9.79
CA ARG A 270 -20.34 4.70 -10.03
C ARG A 270 -21.36 5.83 -10.09
N TRP A 271 -21.17 6.82 -9.24
CA TRP A 271 -22.17 7.84 -8.93
C TRP A 271 -21.80 9.21 -9.50
N THR A 272 -20.51 9.45 -9.72
CA THR A 272 -19.99 10.76 -10.12
C THR A 272 -18.99 10.63 -11.26
N SER A 273 -18.96 11.64 -12.12
CA SER A 273 -17.86 11.85 -13.04
C SER A 273 -16.73 12.61 -12.35
N ALA A 274 -15.51 12.39 -12.85
CA ALA A 274 -14.30 12.92 -12.28
C ALA A 274 -13.49 13.73 -13.29
N VAL A 275 -12.87 14.80 -12.80
CA VAL A 275 -11.93 15.62 -13.56
C VAL A 275 -10.55 15.52 -12.95
N LEU A 276 -9.54 15.29 -13.79
CA LEU A 276 -8.13 15.25 -13.42
C LEU A 276 -7.35 16.38 -14.10
N VAL A 277 -6.75 17.28 -13.34
CA VAL A 277 -5.91 18.37 -13.88
C VAL A 277 -4.44 18.15 -13.53
N GLY A 278 -3.52 18.40 -14.46
CA GLY A 278 -2.11 18.35 -14.15
C GLY A 278 -1.19 18.64 -15.32
N ALA A 279 0.04 19.08 -15.02
CA ALA A 279 1.03 19.32 -16.06
C ALA A 279 1.51 18.00 -16.73
N LYS A 280 2.19 18.12 -17.86
CA LYS A 280 2.76 16.97 -18.58
C LYS A 280 3.79 16.25 -17.70
N ARG A 281 3.83 14.91 -17.75
CA ARG A 281 4.77 14.05 -16.99
C ARG A 281 4.65 14.13 -15.46
N GLN A 282 3.52 14.61 -14.92
CA GLN A 282 3.30 14.70 -13.47
C GLN A 282 2.51 13.53 -12.87
N GLY A 283 2.24 12.48 -13.64
CA GLY A 283 1.57 11.26 -13.14
C GLY A 283 0.12 11.07 -13.57
N LYS A 284 -0.43 11.89 -14.49
CA LYS A 284 -1.81 11.73 -14.99
C LYS A 284 -2.07 10.35 -15.61
N SER A 285 -1.24 9.95 -16.57
CA SER A 285 -1.38 8.66 -17.25
C SER A 285 -1.19 7.48 -16.28
N ASN A 286 -0.34 7.63 -15.25
CA ASN A 286 -0.22 6.63 -14.18
C ASN A 286 -1.54 6.51 -13.39
N LEU A 287 -2.15 7.63 -13.02
CA LEU A 287 -3.43 7.62 -12.30
C LEU A 287 -4.56 7.02 -13.16
N LEU A 288 -4.61 7.33 -14.46
CA LEU A 288 -5.56 6.70 -15.39
C LEU A 288 -5.36 5.17 -15.46
N LYS A 289 -4.12 4.69 -15.51
CA LYS A 289 -3.82 3.25 -15.42
C LYS A 289 -4.27 2.66 -14.10
N THR A 290 -3.99 3.32 -12.98
CA THR A 290 -4.45 2.89 -11.64
C THR A 290 -5.97 2.76 -11.59
N VAL A 291 -6.72 3.73 -12.14
CA VAL A 291 -8.19 3.67 -12.21
C VAL A 291 -8.66 2.52 -13.10
N ALA A 292 -8.07 2.35 -14.29
CA ALA A 292 -8.39 1.25 -15.18
C ALA A 292 -8.13 -0.11 -14.52
N ARG A 293 -7.01 -0.27 -13.82
CA ARG A 293 -6.67 -1.50 -13.08
C ARG A 293 -7.69 -1.81 -11.99
N GLN A 294 -8.14 -0.81 -11.22
CA GLN A 294 -9.19 -1.03 -10.22
C GLN A 294 -10.53 -1.37 -10.87
N ALA A 295 -10.89 -0.71 -11.97
CA ALA A 295 -12.12 -1.00 -12.70
C ALA A 295 -12.13 -2.44 -13.28
N LEU A 296 -10.99 -2.95 -13.76
CA LEU A 296 -10.88 -4.33 -14.26
C LEU A 296 -11.05 -5.41 -13.17
N ARG A 297 -10.81 -5.05 -11.91
CA ARG A 297 -11.05 -5.93 -10.75
C ARG A 297 -12.54 -6.02 -10.39
N CYS A 298 -13.37 -5.15 -10.95
CA CYS A 298 -14.83 -5.22 -10.85
C CYS A 298 -15.41 -6.16 -11.91
N ASN A 299 -16.44 -6.95 -11.58
CA ASN A 299 -17.11 -7.84 -12.54
C ASN A 299 -18.27 -7.18 -13.32
N ASP A 300 -18.57 -5.92 -13.02
CA ASP A 300 -19.72 -5.17 -13.51
C ASP A 300 -19.31 -3.87 -14.23
N VAL A 301 -18.06 -3.78 -14.71
CA VAL A 301 -17.53 -2.60 -15.43
C VAL A 301 -16.96 -2.93 -16.80
N LEU A 302 -17.33 -2.13 -17.79
CA LEU A 302 -16.65 -2.01 -19.08
C LEU A 302 -15.85 -0.71 -19.12
N VAL A 303 -14.55 -0.81 -19.41
CA VAL A 303 -13.68 0.36 -19.53
C VAL A 303 -13.54 0.74 -21.01
N MET A 304 -13.77 2.01 -21.33
CA MET A 304 -13.50 2.60 -22.64
C MET A 304 -12.50 3.74 -22.53
N GLY A 305 -11.78 4.03 -23.60
CA GLY A 305 -10.64 4.93 -23.59
C GLY A 305 -10.59 5.92 -24.75
N ILE A 306 -10.29 7.18 -24.48
CA ILE A 306 -9.85 8.16 -25.49
C ILE A 306 -8.39 8.52 -25.20
N ASP A 307 -7.48 8.20 -26.11
CA ASP A 307 -6.06 8.53 -25.98
C ASP A 307 -5.50 8.93 -27.35
N PRO A 308 -5.52 10.24 -27.67
CA PRO A 308 -5.02 10.76 -28.95
C PRO A 308 -3.50 10.60 -29.11
N ASN A 309 -2.76 10.18 -28.06
CA ASN A 309 -1.32 9.92 -28.13
C ASN A 309 -1.02 8.46 -28.55
N GLY A 310 -1.80 7.94 -29.50
CA GLY A 310 -1.58 6.60 -30.07
C GLY A 310 -1.92 5.44 -29.13
N GLY A 311 -2.82 5.66 -28.16
CA GLY A 311 -3.33 4.61 -27.27
C GLY A 311 -2.33 4.09 -26.23
N ALA A 312 -1.23 4.81 -25.98
CA ALA A 312 -0.15 4.39 -25.10
C ALA A 312 -0.60 4.03 -23.68
N VAL A 313 -1.63 4.69 -23.15
CA VAL A 313 -2.18 4.38 -21.82
C VAL A 313 -2.85 3.01 -21.79
N PHE A 314 -3.56 2.64 -22.86
CA PHE A 314 -4.42 1.46 -22.93
C PHE A 314 -3.74 0.23 -23.54
N LYS A 315 -2.69 0.42 -24.36
CA LYS A 315 -1.93 -0.67 -25.00
C LYS A 315 -1.53 -1.82 -24.06
N PRO A 316 -0.97 -1.55 -22.85
CA PRO A 316 -0.56 -2.64 -21.96
C PRO A 316 -1.70 -3.58 -21.56
N PHE A 317 -2.93 -3.06 -21.44
CA PHE A 317 -4.12 -3.84 -21.11
C PHE A 317 -4.65 -4.67 -22.29
N LEU A 318 -4.44 -4.19 -23.52
CA LEU A 318 -4.87 -4.87 -24.74
C LEU A 318 -3.90 -5.96 -25.20
N ARG A 319 -2.63 -5.85 -24.80
CA ARG A 319 -1.58 -6.75 -25.25
C ARG A 319 -1.86 -8.24 -24.97
N PRO A 320 -2.36 -8.68 -23.80
CA PRO A 320 -2.73 -10.07 -23.59
C PRO A 320 -3.77 -10.60 -24.59
N TRP A 321 -4.74 -9.77 -24.96
CA TRP A 321 -5.76 -10.13 -25.95
C TRP A 321 -5.15 -10.23 -27.34
N LEU A 322 -4.36 -9.24 -27.76
CA LEU A 322 -3.66 -9.24 -29.05
C LEU A 322 -2.72 -10.44 -29.22
N GLU A 323 -2.15 -10.93 -28.12
CA GLU A 323 -1.33 -12.15 -28.06
C GLU A 323 -2.16 -13.45 -28.00
N GLY A 324 -3.49 -13.36 -28.00
CA GLY A 324 -4.41 -14.51 -27.92
C GLY A 324 -4.46 -15.19 -26.55
N ARG A 325 -3.99 -14.52 -25.49
CA ARG A 325 -3.92 -15.08 -24.13
C ARG A 325 -5.18 -14.83 -23.30
N THR A 326 -6.01 -13.88 -23.71
CA THR A 326 -7.32 -13.58 -23.08
C THR A 326 -8.43 -13.71 -24.11
N ARG A 327 -9.63 -14.07 -23.65
CA ARG A 327 -10.79 -14.30 -24.55
C ARG A 327 -11.30 -13.01 -25.16
N ARG A 328 -11.18 -11.91 -24.42
CA ARG A 328 -11.71 -10.59 -24.79
C ARG A 328 -10.73 -9.47 -24.41
N PRO A 329 -10.78 -8.31 -25.08
CA PRO A 329 -9.95 -7.17 -24.72
C PRO A 329 -10.32 -6.65 -23.33
N ALA A 330 -9.32 -6.23 -22.54
CA ALA A 330 -9.55 -5.66 -21.22
C ALA A 330 -10.19 -4.28 -21.28
N ILE A 331 -9.78 -3.46 -22.25
CA ILE A 331 -10.38 -2.17 -22.55
C ILE A 331 -11.26 -2.37 -23.77
N ASP A 332 -12.55 -2.09 -23.65
CA ASP A 332 -13.54 -2.54 -24.61
C ASP A 332 -13.52 -1.74 -25.92
N TRP A 333 -13.30 -0.42 -25.87
CA TRP A 333 -13.15 0.44 -27.04
C TRP A 333 -12.11 1.52 -26.74
N VAL A 334 -11.12 1.68 -27.62
CA VAL A 334 -10.12 2.76 -27.55
C VAL A 334 -10.16 3.63 -28.81
N ALA A 335 -10.37 4.94 -28.63
CA ALA A 335 -10.26 5.93 -29.68
C ALA A 335 -8.90 6.64 -29.62
N THR A 336 -8.11 6.50 -30.69
CA THR A 336 -6.80 7.17 -30.81
C THR A 336 -6.81 8.35 -31.78
N THR A 337 -7.94 8.59 -32.45
CA THR A 337 -8.14 9.68 -33.40
C THR A 337 -9.34 10.53 -32.98
N ALA A 338 -9.41 11.76 -33.49
CA ALA A 338 -10.53 12.65 -33.21
C ALA A 338 -11.84 12.11 -33.78
N GLU A 339 -11.78 11.52 -34.97
CA GLU A 339 -12.92 10.95 -35.68
C GLU A 339 -13.51 9.76 -34.92
N GLU A 340 -12.65 8.84 -34.45
CA GLU A 340 -13.09 7.69 -33.66
C GLU A 340 -13.61 8.13 -32.29
N ALA A 341 -13.04 9.17 -31.69
CA ALA A 341 -13.53 9.74 -30.43
C ALA A 341 -14.91 10.38 -30.60
N GLU A 342 -15.15 11.11 -31.69
CA GLU A 342 -16.46 11.67 -32.01
C GLU A 342 -17.51 10.57 -32.26
N LEU A 343 -17.12 9.51 -32.96
CA LEU A 343 -17.97 8.33 -33.20
C LEU A 343 -18.33 7.63 -31.88
N MET A 344 -17.33 7.35 -31.04
CA MET A 344 -17.50 6.73 -29.72
C MET A 344 -18.43 7.57 -28.83
N LEU A 345 -18.19 8.87 -28.71
CA LEU A 345 -19.01 9.74 -27.87
C LEU A 345 -20.45 9.86 -28.38
N THR A 346 -20.64 9.93 -29.70
CA THR A 346 -21.98 9.93 -30.30
C THR A 346 -22.72 8.63 -29.99
N TRP A 347 -22.01 7.50 -30.08
CA TRP A 347 -22.55 6.19 -29.74
C TRP A 347 -22.93 6.08 -28.26
N LEU A 348 -22.07 6.59 -27.35
CA LEU A 348 -22.31 6.62 -25.90
C LEU A 348 -23.48 7.54 -25.51
N ILE A 349 -23.60 8.72 -26.11
CA ILE A 349 -24.75 9.61 -25.88
C ILE A 349 -26.05 8.91 -26.31
N GLY A 350 -26.05 8.21 -27.45
CA GLY A 350 -27.19 7.39 -27.85
C GLY A 350 -27.45 6.21 -26.91
N ALA A 351 -26.39 5.63 -26.32
CA ALA A 351 -26.49 4.53 -25.36
C ALA A 351 -27.20 4.96 -24.07
N VAL A 352 -27.02 6.21 -23.62
CA VAL A 352 -27.77 6.77 -22.48
C VAL A 352 -29.27 6.68 -22.72
N GLU A 353 -29.75 7.13 -23.88
CA GLU A 353 -31.17 7.11 -24.23
C GLU A 353 -31.71 5.68 -24.37
N ARG A 354 -30.93 4.79 -25.00
CA ARG A 354 -31.29 3.36 -25.13
C ARG A 354 -31.42 2.68 -23.77
N ARG A 355 -30.47 2.90 -22.86
CA ARG A 355 -30.50 2.33 -21.51
C ARG A 355 -31.68 2.86 -20.70
N ARG A 356 -31.94 4.17 -20.77
CA ARG A 356 -33.07 4.79 -20.05
C ARG A 356 -34.41 4.22 -20.48
N ALA A 357 -34.61 4.05 -21.79
CA ALA A 357 -35.84 3.50 -22.34
C ALA A 357 -35.93 1.97 -22.16
N GLY A 358 -34.87 1.24 -22.49
CA GLY A 358 -34.87 -0.23 -22.52
C GLY A 358 -34.88 -0.88 -21.13
N TYR A 359 -34.39 -0.19 -20.10
CA TYR A 359 -34.38 -0.72 -18.73
C TYR A 359 -35.45 -0.09 -17.82
N SER A 360 -36.44 0.63 -18.35
CA SER A 360 -37.50 1.28 -17.54
C SER A 360 -38.22 0.28 -16.63
N ASP A 361 -38.61 -0.86 -17.18
CA ASP A 361 -39.35 -1.89 -16.45
C ASP A 361 -38.46 -2.57 -15.40
N TYR A 362 -37.18 -2.76 -15.71
CA TYR A 362 -36.19 -3.28 -14.78
C TYR A 362 -35.98 -2.34 -13.59
N MET A 363 -35.85 -1.03 -13.85
CA MET A 363 -35.73 0.00 -12.82
C MET A 363 -36.97 0.04 -11.91
N TRP A 364 -38.17 -0.08 -12.49
CA TRP A 364 -39.42 -0.18 -11.74
C TRP A 364 -39.44 -1.40 -10.81
N GLN A 365 -39.06 -2.58 -11.32
CA GLN A 365 -39.03 -3.83 -10.53
C GLN A 365 -38.01 -3.79 -9.38
N LYS A 366 -36.92 -3.02 -9.53
CA LYS A 366 -35.87 -2.86 -8.51
C LYS A 366 -36.18 -1.79 -7.46
N GLY A 367 -37.45 -1.42 -7.30
CA GLY A 367 -37.92 -0.52 -6.26
C GLY A 367 -38.28 0.88 -6.75
N GLY A 368 -38.36 1.09 -8.06
CA GLY A 368 -38.75 2.38 -8.65
C GLY A 368 -37.68 3.46 -8.51
N ASP A 369 -36.40 3.08 -8.41
CA ASP A 369 -35.29 4.02 -8.49
C ASP A 369 -35.12 4.51 -9.93
N ASP A 370 -34.85 5.81 -10.12
CA ASP A 370 -34.57 6.41 -11.43
C ASP A 370 -33.17 6.02 -11.97
N LYS A 371 -32.34 5.39 -11.13
CA LYS A 371 -30.96 5.00 -11.48
C LYS A 371 -30.88 3.53 -11.85
N LEU A 372 -30.21 3.25 -12.97
CA LEU A 372 -29.98 1.88 -13.43
C LEU A 372 -29.08 1.12 -12.45
N ALA A 373 -29.56 0.00 -11.90
CA ALA A 373 -28.75 -0.89 -11.07
C ALA A 373 -27.73 -1.65 -11.94
N VAL A 374 -26.49 -1.72 -11.49
CA VAL A 374 -25.37 -2.36 -12.21
C VAL A 374 -25.28 -3.85 -11.88
N SER A 375 -24.84 -4.64 -12.84
CA SER A 375 -24.55 -6.07 -12.67
C SER A 375 -23.57 -6.54 -13.74
N HIS A 376 -23.18 -7.82 -13.69
CA HIS A 376 -22.39 -8.43 -14.76
C HIS A 376 -23.09 -8.39 -16.13
N ASP A 377 -24.43 -8.52 -16.14
CA ASP A 377 -25.25 -8.52 -17.36
C ASP A 377 -25.65 -7.11 -17.81
N ILE A 378 -25.63 -6.14 -16.88
CA ILE A 378 -25.90 -4.72 -17.15
C ILE A 378 -24.70 -3.92 -16.62
N PRO A 379 -23.57 -3.91 -17.35
CA PRO A 379 -22.34 -3.33 -16.83
C PRO A 379 -22.38 -1.80 -16.83
N HIS A 380 -21.71 -1.22 -15.84
CA HIS A 380 -21.35 0.19 -15.83
C HIS A 380 -20.32 0.47 -16.91
N ILE A 381 -20.47 1.58 -17.65
CA ILE A 381 -19.47 2.00 -18.64
C ILE A 381 -18.64 3.13 -18.05
N LEU A 382 -17.34 2.88 -17.89
CA LEU A 382 -16.37 3.87 -17.43
C LEU A 382 -15.52 4.38 -18.60
N LEU A 383 -15.71 5.64 -18.97
CA LEU A 383 -14.92 6.32 -19.99
C LEU A 383 -13.68 7.01 -19.38
N LEU A 384 -12.49 6.64 -19.83
CA LEU A 384 -11.23 7.24 -19.41
C LEU A 384 -10.62 8.04 -20.56
N THR A 385 -10.28 9.30 -20.33
CA THR A 385 -9.77 10.17 -21.40
C THR A 385 -8.42 10.80 -21.01
N ASP A 386 -7.37 10.48 -21.78
CA ASP A 386 -6.04 11.10 -21.65
C ASP A 386 -5.90 12.35 -22.54
N GLU A 387 -5.16 13.34 -22.04
CA GLU A 387 -4.69 14.52 -22.79
C GLU A 387 -5.78 15.26 -23.61
N SER A 388 -6.90 15.62 -22.97
CA SER A 388 -8.04 16.28 -23.65
C SER A 388 -7.70 17.59 -24.38
N LYS A 389 -6.52 18.19 -24.14
CA LYS A 389 -6.11 19.43 -24.82
C LYS A 389 -6.05 19.25 -26.34
N SER A 390 -5.50 18.14 -26.82
CA SER A 390 -5.31 17.87 -28.26
C SER A 390 -6.60 17.56 -28.99
N LEU A 391 -7.69 17.26 -28.27
CA LEU A 391 -8.98 16.97 -28.87
C LEU A 391 -9.62 18.22 -29.49
N PRO A 392 -10.29 18.07 -30.64
CA PRO A 392 -11.00 19.18 -31.27
C PRO A 392 -12.19 19.64 -30.43
N ARG A 393 -12.72 20.83 -30.75
CA ARG A 393 -13.86 21.40 -30.02
C ARG A 393 -15.10 20.50 -30.08
N SER A 394 -15.38 19.84 -31.20
CA SER A 394 -16.55 18.94 -31.34
C SER A 394 -16.53 17.82 -30.30
N VAL A 395 -15.41 17.12 -30.19
CA VAL A 395 -15.19 16.04 -29.20
C VAL A 395 -15.32 16.58 -27.77
N LYS A 396 -14.74 17.75 -27.47
CA LYS A 396 -14.86 18.36 -26.14
C LYS A 396 -16.30 18.75 -25.79
N THR A 397 -17.06 19.27 -26.74
CA THR A 397 -18.49 19.57 -26.54
C THR A 397 -19.28 18.30 -26.26
N ARG A 398 -19.00 17.21 -26.97
CA ARG A 398 -19.64 15.91 -26.71
C ARG A 398 -19.26 15.29 -25.37
N LEU A 399 -18.04 15.52 -24.88
CA LEU A 399 -17.64 15.11 -23.52
C LEU A 399 -18.48 15.83 -22.46
N VAL A 400 -18.76 17.13 -22.65
CA VAL A 400 -19.67 17.89 -21.76
C VAL A 400 -21.08 17.34 -21.87
N GLU A 401 -21.61 17.15 -23.08
CA GLU A 401 -22.94 16.61 -23.32
C GLU A 401 -23.14 15.21 -22.70
N LEU A 402 -22.15 14.32 -22.84
CA LEU A 402 -22.18 13.01 -22.22
C LEU A 402 -22.23 13.13 -20.69
N ASN A 403 -21.36 13.95 -20.10
CA ASN A 403 -21.30 14.14 -18.66
C ASN A 403 -22.63 14.64 -18.08
N ASP A 404 -23.34 15.51 -18.79
CA ASP A 404 -24.62 16.07 -18.36
C ASP A 404 -25.76 15.04 -18.37
N ARG A 405 -25.62 13.95 -19.14
CA ARG A 405 -26.68 12.95 -19.36
C ARG A 405 -26.41 11.58 -18.75
N CYS A 406 -25.15 11.27 -18.42
CA CYS A 406 -24.73 9.89 -18.16
C CYS A 406 -25.16 9.30 -16.79
N GLY A 407 -25.44 10.13 -15.79
CA GLY A 407 -25.54 9.71 -14.38
C GLY A 407 -26.59 8.63 -14.08
N ALA A 408 -27.79 8.69 -14.71
CA ALA A 408 -28.86 7.72 -14.47
C ALA A 408 -28.68 6.41 -15.28
N ALA A 409 -27.89 6.43 -16.36
CA ALA A 409 -27.71 5.31 -17.28
C ALA A 409 -26.51 4.40 -16.92
N SER A 410 -25.93 4.58 -15.73
CA SER A 410 -24.72 3.87 -15.28
C SER A 410 -23.58 3.99 -16.28
N ILE A 411 -23.34 5.24 -16.69
CA ILE A 411 -22.18 5.66 -17.47
C ILE A 411 -21.51 6.78 -16.69
N SER A 412 -20.19 6.74 -16.56
CA SER A 412 -19.43 7.81 -15.95
C SER A 412 -18.08 7.98 -16.63
N MET A 413 -17.40 9.07 -16.32
CA MET A 413 -16.13 9.39 -16.96
C MET A 413 -15.11 9.96 -15.98
N LEU A 414 -13.85 9.60 -16.20
CA LEU A 414 -12.69 10.30 -15.63
C LEU A 414 -11.92 10.92 -16.80
N THR A 415 -11.98 12.24 -16.91
CA THR A 415 -11.31 12.93 -18.01
C THR A 415 -10.17 13.80 -17.50
N SER A 416 -9.04 13.72 -18.20
CA SER A 416 -7.84 14.44 -17.84
C SER A 416 -7.62 15.68 -18.71
N TRP A 417 -7.17 16.76 -18.08
CA TRP A 417 -6.80 18.03 -18.71
C TRP A 417 -5.39 18.44 -18.33
N LEU A 418 -4.69 19.06 -19.29
CA LEU A 418 -3.38 19.64 -19.05
C LEU A 418 -3.48 20.91 -18.17
N ARG A 419 -4.54 21.71 -18.38
CA ARG A 419 -4.76 23.01 -17.73
C ARG A 419 -6.24 23.19 -17.41
N ALA A 420 -6.52 23.68 -16.21
CA ALA A 420 -7.82 24.19 -15.82
C ALA A 420 -8.06 25.62 -16.35
N VAL A 421 -7.04 26.46 -16.37
CA VAL A 421 -7.11 27.87 -16.78
C VAL A 421 -6.55 28.07 -18.20
N ALA A 422 -7.44 28.18 -19.19
CA ALA A 422 -7.15 28.74 -20.51
C ALA A 422 -8.44 29.32 -21.13
N GLN A 423 -8.31 30.13 -22.18
CA GLN A 423 -9.48 30.76 -22.82
C GLN A 423 -10.26 29.74 -23.67
N GLY A 424 -11.59 29.83 -23.65
CA GLY A 424 -12.49 28.95 -24.40
C GLY A 424 -12.35 27.46 -24.03
N MET A 425 -12.53 26.57 -25.01
CA MET A 425 -12.44 25.10 -24.86
C MET A 425 -11.00 24.57 -24.85
N GLU A 426 -9.99 25.42 -24.68
CA GLU A 426 -8.61 24.98 -24.42
C GLU A 426 -8.36 24.67 -22.95
N GLY A 427 -9.12 25.32 -22.07
CA GLY A 427 -9.12 25.07 -20.63
C GLY A 427 -10.20 24.06 -20.26
N LEU A 428 -10.29 23.77 -18.96
CA LEU A 428 -11.36 22.93 -18.42
C LEU A 428 -12.71 23.66 -18.56
N PRO A 429 -13.70 23.09 -19.28
CA PRO A 429 -15.03 23.68 -19.39
C PRO A 429 -15.68 23.87 -18.02
N THR A 430 -16.35 25.01 -17.81
CA THR A 430 -17.05 25.32 -16.55
C THR A 430 -18.14 24.33 -16.23
N ASP A 431 -18.90 23.94 -17.25
CA ASP A 431 -20.11 23.13 -17.10
C ASP A 431 -19.73 21.71 -16.66
N LEU A 432 -18.69 21.17 -17.29
CA LEU A 432 -18.10 19.91 -16.86
C LEU A 432 -17.60 19.97 -15.41
N LEU A 433 -16.89 21.03 -15.02
CA LEU A 433 -16.40 21.18 -13.65
C LEU A 433 -17.55 21.30 -12.63
N ALA A 434 -18.63 21.98 -13.01
CA ALA A 434 -19.81 22.16 -12.16
C ALA A 434 -20.49 20.82 -11.86
N GLN A 435 -20.55 19.93 -12.86
CA GLN A 435 -21.17 18.60 -12.76
C GLN A 435 -20.22 17.50 -12.27
N SER A 436 -18.91 17.78 -12.20
CA SER A 436 -17.92 16.83 -11.70
C SER A 436 -17.65 17.08 -10.21
N GLU A 437 -18.28 16.27 -9.36
CA GLU A 437 -18.07 16.29 -7.91
C GLU A 437 -16.67 15.80 -7.53
N THR A 438 -16.19 14.75 -8.20
CA THR A 438 -14.86 14.19 -7.99
C THR A 438 -13.83 15.04 -8.72
N ARG A 439 -12.92 15.66 -7.97
CA ARG A 439 -11.92 16.59 -8.51
C ARG A 439 -10.53 16.20 -8.05
N LEU A 440 -9.67 15.94 -9.02
CA LEU A 440 -8.32 15.47 -8.80
C LEU A 440 -7.36 16.42 -9.49
N SER A 441 -6.24 16.67 -8.82
CA SER A 441 -5.05 17.22 -9.45
C SER A 441 -3.90 16.26 -9.26
N VAL A 442 -2.95 16.27 -10.20
CA VAL A 442 -1.56 15.94 -9.90
C VAL A 442 -0.78 17.25 -9.79
N ARG A 443 0.54 17.21 -9.62
CA ARG A 443 1.36 18.41 -9.60
C ARG A 443 1.05 19.33 -10.78
N VAL A 444 0.76 20.59 -10.46
CA VAL A 444 0.53 21.69 -11.40
C VAL A 444 1.63 22.73 -11.26
N ASN A 445 1.81 23.55 -12.29
CA ASN A 445 2.85 24.58 -12.31
C ASN A 445 2.40 25.90 -11.69
N ALA A 446 1.09 26.18 -11.66
CA ALA A 446 0.54 27.45 -11.21
C ALA A 446 -0.62 27.25 -10.23
N GLN A 447 -0.69 28.07 -9.19
CA GLN A 447 -1.73 27.99 -8.15
C GLN A 447 -3.13 28.33 -8.69
N SER A 448 -3.22 29.18 -9.72
CA SER A 448 -4.48 29.52 -10.38
C SER A 448 -5.20 28.30 -10.95
N GLU A 449 -4.45 27.26 -11.35
CA GLU A 449 -5.01 25.98 -11.82
C GLU A 449 -5.78 25.27 -10.68
N LEU A 450 -5.22 25.27 -9.46
CA LEU A 450 -5.86 24.69 -8.28
C LEU A 450 -7.07 25.51 -7.83
N GLN A 451 -6.97 26.83 -7.88
CA GLN A 451 -8.09 27.72 -7.55
C GLN A 451 -9.26 27.56 -8.54
N ARG A 452 -8.97 27.36 -9.83
CA ARG A 452 -10.00 27.05 -10.81
C ARG A 452 -10.65 25.71 -10.54
N LEU A 453 -9.87 24.67 -10.22
CA LEU A 453 -10.38 23.32 -9.98
C LEU A 453 -11.18 23.21 -8.67
N PHE A 454 -10.64 23.71 -7.56
CA PHE A 454 -11.23 23.51 -6.22
C PHE A 454 -12.10 24.66 -5.74
N GLY A 455 -12.10 25.80 -6.45
CA GLY A 455 -12.87 26.98 -6.10
C GLY A 455 -11.98 28.16 -5.69
N GLN A 456 -12.48 29.36 -5.99
CA GLN A 456 -11.80 30.61 -5.68
C GLN A 456 -11.59 30.76 -4.17
N GLY A 457 -10.40 31.22 -3.76
CA GLY A 457 -10.02 31.36 -2.34
C GLY A 457 -9.39 30.12 -1.71
N THR A 458 -9.33 28.98 -2.42
CA THR A 458 -8.64 27.78 -1.94
C THR A 458 -7.14 28.05 -1.73
N ARG A 459 -6.65 27.85 -0.49
CA ARG A 459 -5.25 28.09 -0.09
C ARG A 459 -4.38 26.82 -0.19
N VAL A 460 -4.55 26.06 -1.25
CA VAL A 460 -3.79 24.83 -1.49
C VAL A 460 -2.50 25.18 -2.22
N THR A 461 -1.38 24.62 -1.78
CA THR A 461 -0.06 24.78 -2.39
C THR A 461 0.16 23.76 -3.50
N ALA A 462 1.14 23.99 -4.38
CA ALA A 462 1.47 23.00 -5.40
C ALA A 462 2.02 21.72 -4.76
N ALA A 463 1.64 20.56 -5.31
CA ALA A 463 2.15 19.28 -4.84
C ALA A 463 3.68 19.18 -5.03
N PRO A 464 4.42 18.53 -4.10
CA PRO A 464 5.87 18.61 -4.05
C PRO A 464 6.58 17.84 -5.18
N ALA A 465 6.00 16.73 -5.65
CA ALA A 465 6.66 15.83 -6.59
C ALA A 465 5.66 15.23 -7.61
N PRO A 466 6.13 14.65 -8.73
CA PRO A 466 5.29 13.88 -9.65
C PRO A 466 4.57 12.72 -8.94
N GLY A 467 3.32 12.43 -9.33
CA GLY A 467 2.47 11.42 -8.69
C GLY A 467 1.78 11.91 -7.41
N TRP A 468 2.15 13.08 -6.90
CA TRP A 468 1.46 13.77 -5.82
C TRP A 468 0.44 14.75 -6.40
N GLY A 469 -0.58 15.06 -5.61
CA GLY A 469 -1.67 15.90 -6.04
C GLY A 469 -2.60 16.28 -4.91
N HIS A 470 -3.70 16.93 -5.26
CA HIS A 470 -4.80 17.18 -4.31
C HIS A 470 -6.07 16.53 -4.83
N ALA A 471 -6.84 15.96 -3.91
CA ALA A 471 -8.06 15.25 -4.25
C ALA A 471 -9.24 15.74 -3.39
N VAL A 472 -10.39 15.82 -4.05
CA VAL A 472 -11.74 15.90 -3.47
C VAL A 472 -12.49 14.73 -4.09
N ALA A 473 -12.63 13.64 -3.34
CA ALA A 473 -13.26 12.42 -3.84
C ALA A 473 -14.79 12.46 -3.71
N THR A 474 -15.30 13.26 -2.78
CA THR A 474 -16.74 13.42 -2.55
C THR A 474 -17.06 14.90 -2.34
N ALA A 475 -18.21 15.34 -2.84
CA ALA A 475 -18.67 16.71 -2.64
C ALA A 475 -18.67 17.10 -1.15
N GLY A 476 -18.26 18.34 -0.86
CA GLY A 476 -18.14 18.87 0.50
C GLY A 476 -16.81 18.57 1.21
N GLN A 477 -15.97 17.67 0.67
CA GLN A 477 -14.62 17.48 1.19
C GLN A 477 -13.71 18.66 0.83
N ARG A 478 -12.77 18.98 1.72
CA ARG A 478 -11.69 19.92 1.42
C ARG A 478 -10.64 19.23 0.56
N PRO A 479 -9.97 19.94 -0.36
CA PRO A 479 -8.88 19.36 -1.12
C PRO A 479 -7.73 18.99 -0.17
N MET A 480 -7.40 17.70 -0.11
CA MET A 480 -6.31 17.19 0.70
C MET A 480 -5.17 16.71 -0.18
N LEU A 481 -3.94 16.86 0.31
CA LEU A 481 -2.76 16.32 -0.36
C LEU A 481 -2.85 14.80 -0.39
N TYR A 482 -2.55 14.20 -1.54
CA TYR A 482 -2.50 12.76 -1.72
C TYR A 482 -1.35 12.35 -2.64
N LYS A 483 -1.04 11.06 -2.61
CA LYS A 483 -0.15 10.40 -3.57
C LYS A 483 -0.87 9.24 -4.24
N ALA A 484 -0.86 9.23 -5.57
CA ALA A 484 -1.47 8.16 -6.35
C ALA A 484 -0.64 6.87 -6.23
N SER A 485 -1.33 5.72 -6.26
CA SER A 485 -0.67 4.42 -6.40
C SER A 485 0.11 4.35 -7.70
N ARG A 486 1.29 3.73 -7.65
CA ARG A 486 2.13 3.50 -8.82
C ARG A 486 1.64 2.29 -9.59
N SER A 487 1.46 2.47 -10.90
CA SER A 487 1.06 1.42 -11.84
C SER A 487 2.03 1.38 -13.02
N GLN A 488 2.63 0.21 -13.23
CA GLN A 488 3.51 -0.07 -14.37
C GLN A 488 2.74 -0.79 -15.48
N ASP A 489 3.33 -0.83 -16.67
CA ASP A 489 2.73 -1.52 -17.83
C ASP A 489 2.67 -3.03 -17.63
N ALA A 490 3.66 -3.59 -16.93
CA ALA A 490 3.67 -5.01 -16.54
C ALA A 490 2.49 -5.34 -15.62
N ASP A 491 2.15 -4.43 -14.71
CA ASP A 491 1.02 -4.63 -13.80
C ASP A 491 -0.32 -4.59 -14.56
N ALA A 492 -0.47 -3.65 -15.48
CA ALA A 492 -1.64 -3.54 -16.36
C ALA A 492 -1.82 -4.80 -17.24
N TYR A 493 -0.72 -5.33 -17.77
CA TYR A 493 -0.73 -6.61 -18.50
C TYR A 493 -1.17 -7.78 -17.61
N GLN A 494 -0.66 -7.83 -16.37
CA GLN A 494 -0.96 -8.91 -15.44
C GLN A 494 -2.42 -8.85 -14.95
N ASP A 495 -2.93 -7.69 -14.56
CA ASP A 495 -4.34 -7.52 -14.21
C ASP A 495 -5.24 -7.85 -15.41
N ALA A 496 -4.76 -7.54 -16.63
CA ALA A 496 -5.47 -7.89 -17.85
C ALA A 496 -5.54 -9.42 -18.09
N LEU A 497 -4.59 -10.21 -17.61
CA LEU A 497 -4.68 -11.68 -17.62
C LEU A 497 -5.56 -12.20 -16.48
N THR A 498 -5.31 -11.73 -15.26
CA THR A 498 -5.97 -12.23 -14.04
C THR A 498 -7.49 -12.02 -14.08
N CYS A 499 -7.94 -10.88 -14.61
CA CYS A 499 -9.36 -10.52 -14.57
C CYS A 499 -10.18 -11.04 -15.77
N ASP A 500 -9.60 -11.79 -16.72
CA ASP A 500 -10.31 -12.22 -17.94
C ASP A 500 -11.57 -13.07 -17.65
N GLU A 501 -11.57 -13.81 -16.55
CA GLU A 501 -12.65 -14.75 -16.19
C GLU A 501 -13.99 -14.08 -15.92
N TRP A 502 -14.00 -12.90 -15.29
CA TRP A 502 -15.22 -12.22 -14.82
C TRP A 502 -15.54 -10.92 -15.55
N ARG A 503 -14.85 -10.63 -16.65
CA ARG A 503 -15.14 -9.43 -17.45
C ARG A 503 -16.54 -9.47 -18.02
N PRO A 504 -17.36 -8.43 -17.81
CA PRO A 504 -18.67 -8.35 -18.46
C PRO A 504 -18.52 -8.20 -19.98
N ALA A 505 -19.63 -8.43 -20.69
CA ALA A 505 -19.78 -8.09 -22.10
C ALA A 505 -20.74 -6.91 -22.24
N MET A 506 -20.73 -6.23 -23.37
CA MET A 506 -21.74 -5.21 -23.67
C MET A 506 -23.13 -5.86 -23.73
N ASP A 507 -24.11 -5.27 -23.07
CA ASP A 507 -25.49 -5.74 -23.07
C ASP A 507 -26.22 -5.40 -24.38
N GLU A 508 -27.20 -6.22 -24.76
CA GLU A 508 -27.92 -6.11 -26.05
C GLU A 508 -28.67 -4.78 -26.20
N ILE A 509 -29.25 -4.24 -25.13
CA ILE A 509 -29.97 -2.95 -25.18
C ILE A 509 -29.00 -1.82 -25.52
N THR A 510 -27.81 -1.84 -24.94
CA THR A 510 -26.78 -0.83 -25.14
C THR A 510 -26.13 -0.95 -26.50
N LEU A 511 -25.89 -2.18 -26.99
CA LEU A 511 -25.46 -2.46 -28.36
C LEU A 511 -26.40 -1.82 -29.39
N GLY A 512 -27.71 -1.88 -29.13
CA GLY A 512 -28.73 -1.42 -30.05
C GLY A 512 -28.83 -2.31 -31.29
N GLU A 513 -29.42 -1.78 -32.35
CA GLU A 513 -29.72 -2.54 -33.56
C GLU A 513 -29.18 -1.85 -34.83
N GLY A 514 -29.13 -2.61 -35.93
CA GLY A 514 -28.79 -2.10 -37.25
C GLY A 514 -27.41 -1.43 -37.31
N GLU A 515 -27.38 -0.19 -37.83
CA GLU A 515 -26.13 0.57 -37.99
C GLU A 515 -25.45 0.91 -36.66
N VAL A 516 -26.22 1.16 -35.60
CA VAL A 516 -25.68 1.51 -34.28
C VAL A 516 -24.87 0.34 -33.70
N ARG A 517 -25.40 -0.88 -33.84
CA ARG A 517 -24.71 -2.11 -33.45
C ARG A 517 -23.44 -2.31 -34.27
N ARG A 518 -23.55 -2.16 -35.59
CA ARG A 518 -22.41 -2.29 -36.52
C ARG A 518 -21.26 -1.36 -36.16
N VAL A 519 -21.54 -0.10 -35.82
CA VAL A 519 -20.52 0.88 -35.39
C VAL A 519 -19.69 0.35 -34.23
N TYR A 520 -20.34 -0.24 -33.23
CA TYR A 520 -19.65 -0.81 -32.07
C TYR A 520 -18.90 -2.09 -32.41
N GLU A 521 -19.52 -3.02 -33.14
CA GLU A 521 -18.90 -4.30 -33.51
C GLU A 521 -17.66 -4.11 -34.41
N GLU A 522 -17.69 -3.10 -35.29
CA GLU A 522 -16.59 -2.81 -36.23
C GLU A 522 -15.41 -2.03 -35.61
N ARG A 523 -15.48 -1.68 -34.32
CA ARG A 523 -14.48 -0.82 -33.65
C ARG A 523 -13.05 -1.35 -33.73
N TRP A 524 -12.88 -2.67 -33.62
CA TRP A 524 -11.56 -3.27 -33.65
C TRP A 524 -11.03 -3.42 -35.07
N GLN A 525 -11.90 -3.62 -36.08
CA GLN A 525 -11.49 -3.53 -37.48
C GLN A 525 -11.00 -2.13 -37.84
N ARG A 526 -11.69 -1.08 -37.36
CA ARG A 526 -11.22 0.31 -37.53
C ARG A 526 -9.89 0.54 -36.83
N ALA A 527 -9.74 0.07 -35.58
CA ALA A 527 -8.48 0.17 -34.85
C ALA A 527 -7.32 -0.56 -35.58
N LEU A 528 -7.59 -1.74 -36.14
CA LEU A 528 -6.63 -2.50 -36.95
C LEU A 528 -6.26 -1.74 -38.23
N ALA A 529 -7.24 -1.21 -38.96
CA ALA A 529 -7.03 -0.44 -40.18
C ALA A 529 -6.21 0.84 -39.93
N HIS A 530 -6.39 1.47 -38.76
CA HIS A 530 -5.56 2.59 -38.32
C HIS A 530 -4.12 2.21 -37.93
N GLY A 531 -3.82 0.91 -37.76
CA GLY A 531 -2.46 0.39 -37.56
C GLY A 531 -1.84 0.63 -36.18
N TRP A 532 -2.51 1.33 -35.26
CA TRP A 532 -1.93 1.69 -33.97
C TRP A 532 -1.75 0.51 -33.01
N LEU A 533 -2.48 -0.59 -33.24
CA LEU A 533 -2.37 -1.85 -32.49
C LEU A 533 -1.08 -2.62 -32.79
N GLY A 534 -0.42 -2.35 -33.92
CA GLY A 534 0.85 -2.98 -34.29
C GLY A 534 0.74 -4.49 -34.62
N VAL A 535 -0.46 -4.99 -34.90
CA VAL A 535 -0.70 -6.37 -35.35
C VAL A 535 -1.32 -6.39 -36.74
N PRO A 536 -1.07 -7.44 -37.56
CA PRO A 536 -1.62 -7.53 -38.92
C PRO A 536 -3.07 -8.01 -38.95
N SER A 537 -3.53 -8.74 -37.93
CA SER A 537 -4.90 -9.24 -37.81
C SER A 537 -5.29 -9.40 -36.34
N LEU A 538 -6.59 -9.44 -36.07
CA LEU A 538 -7.11 -9.65 -34.72
C LEU A 538 -7.17 -11.15 -34.37
N PRO A 539 -7.04 -11.51 -33.09
CA PRO A 539 -7.24 -12.88 -32.62
C PRO A 539 -8.63 -13.39 -33.02
N GLY A 540 -8.69 -14.60 -33.58
CA GLY A 540 -9.95 -15.22 -34.00
C GLY A 540 -10.46 -14.82 -35.40
N THR A 541 -9.76 -13.95 -36.14
CA THR A 541 -10.12 -13.56 -37.53
C THR A 541 -9.38 -14.36 -38.60
N ALA A 542 -8.82 -15.52 -38.28
CA ALA A 542 -8.21 -16.40 -39.28
C ALA A 542 -9.29 -17.02 -40.19
N ALA A 543 -9.08 -16.92 -41.50
CA ALA A 543 -9.77 -17.68 -42.55
C ALA A 543 -9.78 -19.19 -42.24
N PRO A 544 -10.78 -19.97 -42.72
CA PRO A 544 -11.00 -21.34 -42.28
C PRO A 544 -9.75 -22.19 -42.43
N SER A 545 -9.31 -22.77 -41.31
CA SER A 545 -8.26 -23.76 -41.26
C SER A 545 -8.63 -24.93 -42.17
N SER A 546 -7.71 -25.26 -43.08
CA SER A 546 -7.71 -26.50 -43.87
C SER A 546 -7.97 -27.73 -42.99
N PRO A 547 -8.60 -28.81 -43.50
CA PRO A 547 -9.18 -29.84 -42.65
C PRO A 547 -8.11 -30.60 -41.86
N ALA A 548 -8.29 -30.57 -40.53
CA ALA A 548 -7.93 -31.59 -39.55
C ALA A 548 -6.82 -32.59 -39.94
N ALA A 549 -5.58 -32.27 -39.56
CA ALA A 549 -4.65 -33.32 -39.14
C ALA A 549 -5.11 -33.81 -37.75
N ARG A 550 -5.27 -35.13 -37.61
CA ARG A 550 -5.72 -35.80 -36.36
C ARG A 550 -4.90 -35.35 -35.16
N PRO A 551 -5.50 -35.23 -33.95
CA PRO A 551 -4.74 -34.96 -32.75
C PRO A 551 -3.79 -36.13 -32.48
N ALA A 552 -2.49 -35.88 -32.57
CA ALA A 552 -1.50 -36.76 -32.00
C ALA A 552 -1.66 -36.72 -30.48
N THR A 553 -1.68 -37.91 -29.88
CA THR A 553 -1.70 -38.13 -28.43
C THR A 553 -0.63 -37.27 -27.76
N PRO A 554 -0.93 -36.55 -26.65
CA PRO A 554 0.08 -35.77 -25.96
C PRO A 554 1.18 -36.72 -25.46
N PRO A 555 2.47 -36.44 -25.71
CA PRO A 555 3.52 -37.19 -25.06
C PRO A 555 3.43 -36.96 -23.56
N GLU A 556 3.46 -38.07 -22.82
CA GLU A 556 3.53 -38.12 -21.37
C GLU A 556 4.65 -37.19 -20.87
N PRO A 557 4.43 -36.37 -19.83
CA PRO A 557 5.44 -35.44 -19.36
C PRO A 557 6.61 -36.22 -18.77
N THR A 558 7.65 -36.46 -19.56
CA THR A 558 8.96 -36.83 -19.07
C THR A 558 9.46 -35.69 -18.19
N ARG A 559 9.27 -35.84 -16.87
CA ARG A 559 9.96 -35.01 -15.89
C ARG A 559 11.45 -35.12 -16.18
N PRO A 560 12.18 -34.01 -16.42
CA PRO A 560 13.62 -34.08 -16.55
C PRO A 560 14.17 -34.70 -15.27
N ARG A 561 14.92 -35.80 -15.42
CA ARG A 561 15.55 -36.51 -14.30
C ARG A 561 16.66 -35.58 -13.81
N ARG A 562 16.32 -34.69 -12.88
CA ARG A 562 17.28 -33.74 -12.32
C ARG A 562 18.51 -34.49 -11.82
N SER A 563 19.69 -34.04 -12.24
CA SER A 563 20.96 -34.63 -11.81
C SER A 563 21.07 -34.57 -10.27
N SER A 564 21.92 -35.41 -9.67
CA SER A 564 22.17 -35.37 -8.22
C SER A 564 22.59 -33.98 -7.74
N GLU A 565 23.26 -33.23 -8.62
CA GLU A 565 23.74 -31.87 -8.42
C GLU A 565 22.60 -30.86 -8.42
N GLU A 566 21.69 -30.90 -9.41
CA GLU A 566 20.51 -30.03 -9.46
C GLU A 566 19.56 -30.23 -8.27
N ARG A 567 19.47 -31.46 -7.74
CA ARG A 567 18.70 -31.75 -6.52
C ARG A 567 19.35 -31.15 -5.28
N ARG A 568 20.69 -31.17 -5.21
CA ARG A 568 21.46 -30.55 -4.13
C ARG A 568 21.32 -29.03 -4.17
N GLN A 569 21.44 -28.42 -5.36
CA GLN A 569 21.23 -26.99 -5.57
C GLN A 569 19.84 -26.54 -5.10
N ALA A 570 18.79 -27.25 -5.54
CA ALA A 570 17.41 -26.93 -5.15
C ALA A 570 17.16 -27.09 -3.64
N ALA A 571 17.78 -28.08 -3.00
CA ALA A 571 17.68 -28.27 -1.55
C ALA A 571 18.37 -27.15 -0.77
N ILE A 572 19.53 -26.69 -1.24
CA ILE A 572 20.26 -25.55 -0.66
C ILE A 572 19.46 -24.26 -0.86
N GLU A 573 18.87 -24.05 -2.03
CA GLU A 573 18.06 -22.88 -2.34
C GLU A 573 16.82 -22.77 -1.44
N VAL A 574 16.09 -23.88 -1.25
CA VAL A 574 14.93 -23.94 -0.33
C VAL A 574 15.37 -23.67 1.12
N ARG A 575 16.50 -24.26 1.55
CA ARG A 575 17.03 -24.10 2.90
C ARG A 575 17.52 -22.67 3.15
N ASN A 576 18.10 -22.04 2.13
CA ASN A 576 18.51 -20.64 2.12
C ASN A 576 17.31 -19.69 2.13
N ARG A 577 16.22 -20.03 1.45
CA ARG A 577 14.96 -19.27 1.51
C ARG A 577 14.38 -19.25 2.93
N LEU A 578 14.38 -20.40 3.61
CA LEU A 578 13.95 -20.50 5.01
C LEU A 578 14.91 -19.76 5.94
N ARG A 579 16.23 -19.85 5.70
CA ARG A 579 17.25 -19.13 6.48
C ARG A 579 17.10 -17.60 6.35
N ARG A 580 16.78 -17.07 5.16
CA ARG A 580 16.44 -15.64 4.94
C ARG A 580 15.30 -15.16 5.82
N LEU A 581 14.21 -15.94 5.88
CA LEU A 581 13.03 -15.61 6.70
C LEU A 581 13.33 -15.68 8.20
N SER A 582 14.32 -16.47 8.61
CA SER A 582 14.72 -16.67 10.00
C SER A 582 15.93 -15.84 10.45
N GLY A 583 16.51 -15.01 9.58
CA GLY A 583 17.69 -14.18 9.88
C GLY A 583 18.97 -14.97 10.16
N ARG A 584 19.12 -16.17 9.57
CA ARG A 584 20.32 -17.02 9.72
C ARG A 584 21.28 -16.90 8.52
N PRO A 585 22.59 -17.15 8.70
CA PRO A 585 23.56 -17.18 7.61
C PRO A 585 23.14 -18.17 6.52
N LEU A 586 23.41 -17.83 5.26
CA LEU A 586 23.12 -18.71 4.13
C LEU A 586 24.15 -19.80 4.02
N LEU A 587 23.78 -20.87 3.32
CA LEU A 587 24.66 -21.96 2.99
C LEU A 587 25.20 -21.77 1.57
N ASP A 588 26.50 -22.03 1.37
CA ASP A 588 27.11 -22.14 0.04
C ASP A 588 26.62 -23.42 -0.69
N GLU A 589 27.10 -23.62 -1.92
CA GLU A 589 26.83 -24.80 -2.75
C GLU A 589 27.28 -26.13 -2.12
N ASN A 590 28.20 -26.06 -1.16
CA ASN A 590 28.72 -27.21 -0.43
C ASN A 590 27.97 -27.47 0.89
N GLY A 591 27.20 -26.51 1.40
CA GLY A 591 26.44 -26.58 2.64
C GLY A 591 27.10 -25.91 3.85
N HIS A 592 28.10 -25.04 3.66
CA HIS A 592 28.79 -24.28 4.70
C HIS A 592 28.16 -22.91 4.93
N GLU A 593 28.12 -22.44 6.18
CA GLU A 593 27.58 -21.13 6.52
C GLU A 593 28.50 -20.01 6.01
N ILE A 594 27.94 -19.10 5.21
CA ILE A 594 28.62 -17.94 4.66
C ILE A 594 28.57 -16.82 5.69
N ASP A 595 29.66 -16.67 6.45
CA ASP A 595 29.90 -15.58 7.39
C ASP A 595 30.87 -14.57 6.77
N ASP A 596 30.40 -13.73 5.85
CA ASP A 596 30.95 -12.38 5.71
C ASP A 596 29.97 -11.47 4.95
N VAL A 597 29.76 -10.26 5.47
CA VAL A 597 28.78 -9.29 4.95
C VAL A 597 29.31 -8.56 3.70
N ASP A 598 30.63 -8.51 3.53
CA ASP A 598 31.28 -7.76 2.44
C ASP A 598 31.28 -8.53 1.11
N GLN A 599 31.41 -9.86 1.14
CA GLN A 599 31.38 -10.69 -0.08
C GLN A 599 29.99 -10.69 -0.76
N ARG A 600 28.94 -10.46 0.03
CA ARG A 600 27.54 -10.35 -0.41
C ARG A 600 27.25 -9.12 -1.27
N PHE A 601 27.99 -8.03 -1.12
CA PHE A 601 27.75 -6.83 -1.90
C PHE A 601 28.47 -6.92 -3.26
N SER A 602 29.70 -7.42 -3.27
CA SER A 602 30.51 -7.56 -4.49
C SER A 602 29.92 -8.52 -5.51
N GLU A 603 29.39 -9.68 -5.10
CA GLU A 603 28.80 -10.65 -6.03
C GLU A 603 27.45 -10.19 -6.62
N ILE A 604 26.65 -9.46 -5.84
CA ILE A 604 25.37 -8.91 -6.32
C ILE A 604 25.60 -7.73 -7.27
N VAL A 605 26.63 -6.91 -7.03
CA VAL A 605 27.00 -5.82 -7.92
C VAL A 605 27.66 -6.34 -9.20
N ALA A 606 28.52 -7.36 -9.11
CA ALA A 606 29.16 -7.99 -10.28
C ALA A 606 28.16 -8.66 -11.24
N GLY A 607 26.99 -9.10 -10.74
CA GLY A 607 25.93 -9.70 -11.55
C GLY A 607 24.91 -8.72 -12.15
N LEU A 608 25.01 -7.41 -11.90
CA LEU A 608 23.99 -6.41 -12.26
C LEU A 608 24.43 -5.31 -13.23
N ALA A 609 25.67 -5.32 -13.73
CA ALA A 609 26.12 -4.35 -14.73
C ALA A 609 25.93 -4.90 -16.16
N PRO A 610 24.98 -4.36 -16.96
CA PRO A 610 24.94 -4.66 -18.40
C PRO A 610 26.20 -4.11 -19.08
N GLU A 611 26.75 -4.88 -20.03
CA GLU A 611 27.91 -4.51 -20.84
C GLU A 611 27.74 -3.11 -21.44
N GLY A 612 28.71 -2.22 -21.23
CA GLY A 612 28.76 -0.88 -21.83
C GLY A 612 28.35 0.30 -20.94
N THR A 613 28.13 0.11 -19.64
CA THR A 613 27.79 1.21 -18.72
C THR A 613 29.05 1.99 -18.29
N LEU A 614 29.01 3.33 -18.38
CA LEU A 614 30.14 4.22 -18.05
C LEU A 614 30.48 4.16 -16.55
N PRO A 615 31.76 4.16 -16.15
CA PRO A 615 32.14 4.21 -14.73
C PRO A 615 31.56 5.43 -14.01
N LEU A 616 31.13 5.23 -12.76
CA LEU A 616 30.58 6.29 -11.92
C LEU A 616 31.55 7.46 -11.75
N LEU A 617 32.86 7.18 -11.70
CA LEU A 617 33.92 8.20 -11.63
C LEU A 617 33.86 9.19 -12.80
N LEU A 618 33.70 8.69 -14.03
CA LEU A 618 33.67 9.54 -15.23
C LEU A 618 32.37 10.33 -15.32
N THR A 619 31.26 9.70 -14.91
CA THR A 619 29.96 10.37 -14.83
C THR A 619 30.01 11.52 -13.81
N ALA A 620 30.57 11.28 -12.64
CA ALA A 620 30.74 12.31 -11.60
C ALA A 620 31.72 13.41 -12.03
N ALA A 621 32.81 13.07 -12.73
CA ALA A 621 33.73 14.05 -13.27
C ALA A 621 33.04 15.00 -14.26
N LEU A 622 32.27 14.47 -15.23
CA LEU A 622 31.53 15.28 -16.20
C LEU A 622 30.50 16.20 -15.54
N ALA A 623 29.82 15.73 -14.49
CA ALA A 623 28.91 16.56 -13.71
C ALA A 623 29.61 17.77 -13.06
N VAL A 624 30.87 17.63 -12.63
CA VAL A 624 31.66 18.77 -12.11
C VAL A 624 31.97 19.79 -13.21
N PHE A 625 32.23 19.35 -14.45
CA PHE A 625 32.38 20.28 -15.58
C PHE A 625 31.07 21.01 -15.92
N ASP A 626 29.93 20.32 -15.83
CA ASP A 626 28.61 20.92 -16.03
C ASP A 626 28.25 21.93 -14.93
N GLU A 627 28.58 21.64 -13.66
CA GLU A 627 28.33 22.55 -12.53
C GLU A 627 29.17 23.82 -12.58
N GLU A 628 30.43 23.72 -12.99
CA GLU A 628 31.35 24.85 -13.06
C GLU A 628 31.24 25.63 -14.39
N ASP A 629 30.37 25.19 -15.32
CA ASP A 629 30.09 25.80 -16.64
C ASP A 629 31.38 26.14 -17.42
N THR A 630 32.31 25.18 -17.48
CA THR A 630 33.62 25.38 -18.12
C THR A 630 34.20 24.09 -18.70
N ASP A 631 35.03 24.21 -19.75
CA ASP A 631 35.71 23.08 -20.39
C ASP A 631 37.01 22.66 -19.68
N GLN A 632 37.47 23.44 -18.70
CA GLN A 632 38.72 23.17 -17.97
C GLN A 632 38.52 23.40 -16.47
N VAL A 633 38.76 22.37 -15.66
CA VAL A 633 38.57 22.42 -14.21
C VAL A 633 39.88 22.12 -13.50
N HIS A 634 40.24 22.94 -12.50
CA HIS A 634 41.44 22.75 -11.69
C HIS A 634 41.43 21.39 -10.97
N ARG A 635 42.60 20.76 -10.86
CA ARG A 635 42.76 19.45 -10.19
C ARG A 635 42.27 19.46 -8.74
N GLN A 636 42.43 20.58 -8.04
CA GLN A 636 41.94 20.75 -6.66
C GLN A 636 40.42 20.55 -6.57
N VAL A 637 39.67 21.09 -7.53
CA VAL A 637 38.20 21.13 -7.51
C VAL A 637 37.63 19.74 -7.76
N LEU A 638 38.18 19.06 -8.77
CA LEU A 638 37.87 17.65 -9.02
C LEU A 638 38.28 16.78 -7.82
N ALA A 639 39.40 17.06 -7.17
CA ALA A 639 39.85 16.25 -6.03
C ALA A 639 38.95 16.42 -4.82
N GLU A 640 38.51 17.64 -4.52
CA GLU A 640 37.54 17.95 -3.47
C GLU A 640 36.23 17.19 -3.68
N ARG A 641 35.70 17.21 -4.91
CA ARG A 641 34.40 16.60 -5.24
C ARG A 641 34.45 15.08 -5.41
N LEU A 642 35.54 14.54 -5.95
CA LEU A 642 35.62 13.12 -6.34
C LEU A 642 36.43 12.26 -5.36
N THR A 643 37.30 12.86 -4.55
CA THR A 643 38.24 12.12 -3.70
C THR A 643 38.39 12.71 -2.30
N GLY A 644 37.49 13.61 -1.90
CA GLY A 644 37.52 14.25 -0.57
C GLY A 644 38.74 15.17 -0.37
N GLY A 645 39.33 15.65 -1.46
CA GLY A 645 40.51 16.52 -1.48
C GLY A 645 41.82 15.83 -1.88
N ASP A 646 41.85 14.51 -2.05
CA ASP A 646 43.08 13.76 -2.38
C ASP A 646 43.45 13.84 -3.88
N LYS A 647 44.36 14.77 -4.20
CA LYS A 647 44.83 15.01 -5.57
C LYS A 647 45.61 13.84 -6.18
N ASP A 648 46.33 13.08 -5.36
CA ASP A 648 47.20 12.03 -5.85
C ASP A 648 46.36 10.80 -6.19
N ARG A 649 45.36 10.50 -5.36
CA ARG A 649 44.32 9.51 -5.67
C ARG A 649 43.54 9.87 -6.93
N LEU A 650 43.10 11.12 -7.09
CA LEU A 650 42.44 11.56 -8.33
C LEU A 650 43.35 11.35 -9.55
N THR A 651 44.63 11.72 -9.43
CA THR A 651 45.59 11.58 -10.52
C THR A 651 45.83 10.12 -10.88
N ALA A 652 45.90 9.22 -9.89
CA ALA A 652 46.01 7.78 -10.12
C ALA A 652 44.79 7.22 -10.86
N LEU A 653 43.59 7.55 -10.39
CA LEU A 653 42.33 7.11 -11.01
C LEU A 653 42.18 7.61 -12.46
N PHE A 654 42.47 8.89 -12.70
CA PHE A 654 42.38 9.46 -14.05
C PHE A 654 43.45 8.87 -14.98
N LYS A 655 44.65 8.63 -14.47
CA LYS A 655 45.71 7.95 -15.23
C LYS A 655 45.33 6.51 -15.58
N ALA A 656 44.64 5.80 -14.70
CA ALA A 656 44.19 4.42 -14.94
C ALA A 656 43.23 4.31 -16.14
N VAL A 657 42.43 5.36 -16.40
CA VAL A 657 41.59 5.50 -17.61
C VAL A 657 42.23 6.36 -18.68
N GLY A 658 43.53 6.63 -18.60
CA GLY A 658 44.35 7.35 -19.58
C GLY A 658 43.99 8.83 -19.80
N ILE A 659 43.45 9.48 -18.77
CA ILE A 659 43.22 10.93 -18.73
C ILE A 659 44.46 11.59 -18.10
N ALA A 660 45.11 12.47 -18.86
CA ALA A 660 46.28 13.23 -18.40
C ALA A 660 45.90 14.68 -18.03
N PRO A 661 46.58 15.28 -17.03
CA PRO A 661 46.39 16.70 -16.74
C PRO A 661 46.92 17.57 -17.89
N LEU A 662 46.33 18.75 -18.07
CA LEU A 662 46.77 19.71 -19.06
C LEU A 662 48.24 20.14 -18.79
N PRO A 663 49.07 20.26 -19.85
CA PRO A 663 50.50 20.55 -19.71
C PRO A 663 50.76 21.98 -19.20
N THR A 664 49.89 22.92 -19.57
CA THR A 664 49.96 24.32 -19.18
C THR A 664 48.93 24.65 -18.11
N PRO A 665 49.29 25.45 -17.09
CA PRO A 665 48.33 25.94 -16.12
C PRO A 665 47.40 26.97 -16.78
N PHE A 666 46.15 27.03 -16.32
CA PHE A 666 45.13 27.94 -16.83
C PHE A 666 44.41 28.65 -15.68
N ARG A 667 43.77 29.78 -16.00
CA ARG A 667 42.98 30.56 -15.04
C ARG A 667 41.52 30.12 -15.12
N MET A 668 40.93 29.83 -13.97
CA MET A 668 39.52 29.44 -13.85
C MET A 668 38.70 30.61 -13.26
N PRO A 669 37.47 30.89 -13.72
CA PRO A 669 36.63 31.95 -13.15
C PRO A 669 36.49 31.80 -11.63
N GLY A 670 36.68 32.90 -10.88
CA GLY A 670 36.62 32.88 -9.41
C GLY A 670 37.81 32.22 -8.70
N ARG A 671 38.77 31.63 -9.43
CA ARG A 671 39.97 30.99 -8.89
C ARG A 671 41.25 31.54 -9.54
N GLY A 672 42.41 31.19 -8.95
CA GLY A 672 43.73 31.61 -9.43
C GLY A 672 44.18 30.90 -10.71
N THR A 673 45.50 30.88 -10.94
CA THR A 673 46.11 30.07 -12.02
C THR A 673 46.49 28.70 -11.47
N GLY A 674 46.11 27.62 -12.14
CA GLY A 674 46.32 26.26 -11.65
C GLY A 674 46.34 25.20 -12.76
N ARG A 675 46.82 24.00 -12.45
CA ARG A 675 46.77 22.84 -13.36
C ARG A 675 45.48 22.05 -13.14
N GLY A 676 44.98 21.41 -14.19
CA GLY A 676 43.69 20.73 -14.18
C GLY A 676 43.50 19.78 -15.35
N TYR A 677 42.26 19.40 -15.58
CA TYR A 677 41.87 18.47 -16.65
C TYR A 677 40.89 19.16 -17.60
N SER A 678 40.88 18.73 -18.86
CA SER A 678 39.89 19.20 -19.84
C SER A 678 38.71 18.24 -19.92
N ARG A 679 37.52 18.79 -20.15
CA ARG A 679 36.28 18.05 -20.39
C ARG A 679 36.46 17.06 -21.55
N GLN A 680 37.07 17.52 -22.64
CA GLN A 680 37.35 16.71 -23.83
C GLN A 680 38.14 15.42 -23.52
N ALA A 681 39.12 15.47 -22.60
CA ALA A 681 39.89 14.28 -22.25
C ALA A 681 39.04 13.25 -21.47
N VAL A 682 38.13 13.73 -20.62
CA VAL A 682 37.19 12.88 -19.87
C VAL A 682 36.15 12.26 -20.80
N GLU A 683 35.62 13.05 -21.75
CA GLU A 683 34.65 12.58 -22.75
C GLU A 683 35.26 11.57 -23.73
N ALA A 684 36.52 11.76 -24.13
CA ALA A 684 37.24 10.80 -24.98
C ALA A 684 37.44 9.45 -24.27
N ALA A 685 37.89 9.47 -23.01
CA ALA A 685 38.03 8.25 -22.22
C ALA A 685 36.68 7.55 -21.99
N ALA A 686 35.62 8.32 -21.76
CA ALA A 686 34.24 7.83 -21.64
C ALA A 686 33.76 7.15 -22.93
N ALA A 687 34.01 7.75 -24.10
CA ALA A 687 33.64 7.19 -25.39
C ALA A 687 34.38 5.87 -25.66
N GLU A 688 35.70 5.82 -25.44
CA GLU A 688 36.50 4.60 -25.63
C GLU A 688 36.03 3.43 -24.74
N ILE A 689 35.59 3.72 -23.51
CA ILE A 689 35.05 2.71 -22.60
C ILE A 689 33.66 2.23 -23.06
N ARG A 690 32.81 3.15 -23.51
CA ARG A 690 31.46 2.83 -24.00
C ARG A 690 31.50 1.99 -25.28
N GLU A 691 32.46 2.25 -26.15
CA GLU A 691 32.69 1.54 -27.41
C GLU A 691 33.46 0.21 -27.20
N GLY A 692 33.87 -0.09 -25.96
CA GLY A 692 34.59 -1.32 -25.62
C GLY A 692 36.06 -1.35 -26.07
N HIS A 693 36.59 -0.22 -26.55
CA HIS A 693 37.99 -0.07 -26.95
C HIS A 693 38.96 0.00 -25.76
N ARG A 694 38.45 0.33 -24.57
CA ARG A 694 39.22 0.40 -23.32
C ARG A 694 38.47 -0.28 -22.18
N GLY A 695 39.11 -1.25 -21.52
CA GLY A 695 38.57 -1.89 -20.31
C GLY A 695 38.60 -0.92 -19.12
N VAL A 696 37.66 -1.08 -18.19
CA VAL A 696 37.61 -0.31 -16.94
C VAL A 696 38.47 -1.02 -15.89
N PRO A 697 39.55 -0.40 -15.38
CA PRO A 697 40.32 -0.99 -14.29
C PRO A 697 39.50 -1.10 -13.00
N ASP A 698 39.74 -2.13 -12.19
CA ASP A 698 39.01 -2.40 -10.94
C ASP A 698 38.99 -1.19 -10.00
N GLU A 699 40.12 -0.48 -9.86
CA GLU A 699 40.23 0.74 -9.03
C GLU A 699 39.24 1.85 -9.44
N VAL A 700 38.83 1.88 -10.71
CA VAL A 700 37.90 2.87 -11.27
C VAL A 700 36.47 2.34 -11.29
N ALA A 701 36.29 1.03 -11.45
CA ALA A 701 34.99 0.37 -11.33
C ALA A 701 34.47 0.41 -9.89
N ASP A 702 35.35 0.21 -8.92
CA ASP A 702 35.06 0.18 -7.48
C ASP A 702 35.08 1.58 -6.84
N TRP A 703 35.40 2.62 -7.62
CA TRP A 703 35.38 3.98 -7.12
C TRP A 703 33.97 4.38 -6.69
N SER A 704 33.86 4.91 -5.47
CA SER A 704 32.63 5.47 -4.90
C SER A 704 32.88 6.90 -4.43
N PRO A 705 31.89 7.79 -4.54
CA PRO A 705 32.04 9.18 -4.10
C PRO A 705 32.31 9.28 -2.59
N PRO A 706 33.10 10.26 -2.14
CA PRO A 706 33.29 10.53 -0.71
C PRO A 706 31.96 10.95 -0.07
N LEU A 707 31.65 10.38 1.11
CA LEU A 707 30.46 10.70 1.91
C LEU A 707 30.55 12.08 2.59
#